data_AF-A0A5J5I9G7-F1
#
_entry.id   AF-A0A5J5I9G7-F1
#
_cell.length_a   1.000
_cell.length_b   1.000
_cell.length_c   1.000
_cell.angle_alpha   90.00
_cell.angle_beta   90.00
_cell.angle_gamma   90.00
#
_symmetry.space_group_name_H-M   'P 1'
#
loop_
_entity.id
_entity.type
_entity.pdbx_description
1 polymer ?
#
loop_
_entity_poly.entity_id
_entity_poly.type
_entity_poly.pdbx_seq_one_letter_code
_entity_poly.pdbx_strand_id
1 'polypeptide(L)'
;MRSLIAALLLGSALATPAVAQEAKPTANLSAPVKTFGRVSYDARSLMVDGKRMVIWGGEFHPFRLPSPDLWRDILQKMKASGFNTVALYFDWGYHSPKQGVYDFSGIRDIDRLLTMAEEEGLYVITRAGPYVNAELSRGGFPGWLVNQRARARTDDPDYLKAADEWLSHINPIIAKHQINADPKRRYGVILHQIENELALTTPSQRRYMDHLYAKARADGITVPLFHNDQGRNGYWTPESSKVDKVVHGPNDMYAFDGYPGGTCTVEGKPTRDVAAPDWGFYGPGGAKGGASASPDTPGFLAEFGGGWFDYWGSNGGYDCNAIQRGKRFQRVFYGTNLANGIGIQSFYMSYGGTSWGWLPAPVVFTSYDYGSAISEPRALRDKAMEMKQLGGLIASVPDLAGMIPAGRPEISSPNIQIYHNKSRETDARFLMVTHKPSNRQTNDSFSFTADLPDGRYSVPMQLNGFDAKWLVAGVTLTGQRLVYSTSELQSSQDGVMLLYGRAGEPGETVLRYAAAPTVTVVEGQVSSAFDAAKGDLKLGYTHQGRSVVRIEGGDRPPLTLIIADEAEGAHYWRQGDALVRGPALVRSAVAKGGVLALTGDTDGADGLEVWAPKGVRAVIWNGAKVATTVGAAGSLVAVQPLSGPADIVLPALTDWRMAKGSPEADPAFDDSAWQAIDRRSYAPTTIRPDGQPNMSMDAYGFHDGDVWYRGRFSGTPDTKALSLFYGAGGAGLVQAWIDGQFIGEAEPPTGLPRPITTGTARFALPAGAQSGEHVLSVMVRNNGHNWDLDSDDFHKEARGLISASLEGGPSGRSFAVPIEWKIQGKQGGEDLPDPVRGPANNGGLHGERMGWHLPGFDDKGWGKVSLPATQVQAGTSWYRTDFALNVPKGQDATIGLSFGDASKPRSPVRYRVLIFVNGWNMGQFIAHVGPQRTFPIPEGIINHRGKNHIALAVTSDGQPGDALESVRLITLHTVKGGLPVQMVAAPNAPSDLKETK
;
A
#
# COMPACT_ATOMS: atom_id res chain seq x y z
N MET A 1 4.65 -22.43 78.25
CA MET A 1 3.29 -22.64 77.68
C MET A 1 3.13 -21.64 76.55
N ARG A 2 2.92 -21.96 75.27
CA ARG A 2 2.57 -23.18 74.54
C ARG A 2 3.31 -23.14 73.19
N SER A 3 3.87 -24.28 72.80
CA SER A 3 4.45 -24.55 71.49
C SER A 3 3.38 -24.67 70.40
N LEU A 4 3.68 -24.26 69.17
CA LEU A 4 3.01 -24.79 67.97
C LEU A 4 4.01 -24.88 66.82
N ILE A 5 4.15 -26.11 66.34
CA ILE A 5 5.01 -26.61 65.28
C ILE A 5 4.43 -26.17 63.93
N ALA A 6 5.22 -25.52 63.09
CA ALA A 6 4.92 -25.33 61.67
C ALA A 6 5.79 -26.29 60.85
N ALA A 7 5.16 -27.32 60.29
CA ALA A 7 5.80 -28.25 59.37
C ALA A 7 6.00 -27.57 58.00
N LEU A 8 7.23 -27.57 57.49
CA LEU A 8 7.53 -27.27 56.10
C LEU A 8 6.96 -28.40 55.21
N LEU A 9 5.96 -28.08 54.40
CA LEU A 9 5.60 -28.85 53.21
C LEU A 9 6.24 -28.18 52.00
N LEU A 10 7.40 -28.68 51.57
CA LEU A 10 7.89 -28.46 50.20
C LEU A 10 6.96 -29.25 49.26
N GLY A 11 5.91 -28.58 48.79
CA GLY A 11 5.13 -29.04 47.66
C GLY A 11 5.91 -28.78 46.38
N SER A 12 6.61 -29.79 45.87
CA SER A 12 7.02 -29.84 44.47
C SER A 12 5.75 -29.91 43.62
N ALA A 13 5.26 -28.73 43.20
CA ALA A 13 4.27 -28.64 42.15
C ALA A 13 4.88 -29.23 40.88
N LEU A 14 4.50 -30.47 40.55
CA LEU A 14 4.71 -31.06 39.24
C LEU A 14 3.99 -30.15 38.24
N ALA A 15 4.73 -29.25 37.60
CA ALA A 15 4.24 -28.49 36.47
C ALA A 15 3.78 -29.49 35.40
N THR A 16 2.48 -29.49 35.11
CA THR A 16 1.97 -30.24 33.96
C THR A 16 2.63 -29.67 32.71
N PRO A 17 3.31 -30.51 31.90
CA PRO A 17 4.01 -30.03 30.72
C PRO A 17 3.01 -29.36 29.77
N ALA A 18 3.41 -28.20 29.24
CA ALA A 18 2.61 -27.51 28.26
C ALA A 18 2.63 -28.30 26.94
N VAL A 19 1.45 -28.54 26.37
CA VAL A 19 1.34 -29.27 25.11
C VAL A 19 1.50 -28.29 23.94
N ALA A 20 2.44 -28.59 23.03
CA ALA A 20 2.59 -27.87 21.76
C ALA A 20 1.30 -27.90 20.93
N GLN A 21 1.16 -26.96 20.00
CA GLN A 21 -0.02 -26.87 19.14
C GLN A 21 -0.16 -28.14 18.30
N GLU A 22 -1.37 -28.70 18.25
CA GLU A 22 -1.66 -29.92 17.49
C GLU A 22 -2.04 -29.58 16.05
N ALA A 23 -1.29 -30.11 15.10
CA ALA A 23 -1.63 -30.03 13.69
C ALA A 23 -2.79 -30.97 13.33
N LYS A 24 -3.60 -30.55 12.37
CA LYS A 24 -4.69 -31.29 11.76
C LYS A 24 -4.39 -31.53 10.28
N PRO A 25 -4.92 -32.62 9.69
CA PRO A 25 -4.76 -32.91 8.26
C PRO A 25 -5.68 -32.01 7.43
N THR A 26 -5.31 -30.74 7.27
CA THR A 26 -6.11 -29.74 6.53
C THR A 26 -5.72 -29.61 5.06
N ALA A 27 -4.61 -30.22 4.62
CA ALA A 27 -4.18 -30.26 3.23
C ALA A 27 -4.15 -31.70 2.71
N ASN A 28 -4.47 -31.88 1.44
CA ASN A 28 -4.37 -33.15 0.73
C ASN A 28 -2.96 -33.32 0.15
N LEU A 29 -2.05 -33.87 0.94
CA LEU A 29 -0.64 -34.08 0.55
C LEU A 29 -0.45 -35.13 -0.56
N SER A 30 -1.53 -35.78 -1.00
CA SER A 30 -1.55 -36.73 -2.12
C SER A 30 -2.10 -36.12 -3.42
N ALA A 31 -2.56 -34.87 -3.39
CA ALA A 31 -3.04 -34.18 -4.57
C ALA A 31 -1.95 -34.13 -5.66
N PRO A 32 -2.27 -34.43 -6.92
CA PRO A 32 -1.30 -34.38 -8.00
C PRO A 32 -0.84 -32.94 -8.26
N VAL A 33 0.39 -32.80 -8.74
CA VAL A 33 0.91 -31.50 -9.20
C VAL A 33 0.08 -31.03 -10.38
N LYS A 34 -0.40 -29.79 -10.33
CA LYS A 34 -1.02 -29.08 -11.46
C LYS A 34 0.01 -28.17 -12.11
N THR A 35 0.06 -28.16 -13.45
CA THR A 35 1.10 -27.46 -14.23
C THR A 35 0.49 -26.50 -15.24
N PHE A 36 1.05 -25.28 -15.28
CA PHE A 36 0.69 -24.14 -16.10
C PHE A 36 1.95 -23.60 -16.79
N GLY A 37 2.57 -24.45 -17.63
CA GLY A 37 3.88 -24.19 -18.20
C GLY A 37 4.99 -24.29 -17.14
N ARG A 38 5.72 -23.20 -16.92
CA ARG A 38 6.81 -23.11 -15.94
C ARG A 38 6.34 -22.93 -14.51
N VAL A 39 5.08 -22.54 -14.31
CA VAL A 39 4.43 -22.46 -13.00
C VAL A 39 3.70 -23.77 -12.74
N SER A 40 3.85 -24.31 -11.53
CA SER A 40 3.08 -25.47 -11.08
C SER A 40 2.80 -25.35 -9.59
N TYR A 41 1.85 -26.13 -9.06
CA TYR A 41 1.62 -26.20 -7.63
C TYR A 41 1.10 -27.57 -7.21
N ASP A 42 1.23 -27.86 -5.93
CA ASP A 42 0.49 -28.88 -5.21
C ASP A 42 -0.08 -28.29 -3.91
N ALA A 43 -0.69 -29.12 -3.07
CA ALA A 43 -1.24 -28.71 -1.78
C ALA A 43 -0.24 -28.02 -0.81
N ARG A 44 1.08 -28.07 -1.09
CA ARG A 44 2.12 -27.55 -0.19
C ARG A 44 2.69 -26.21 -0.64
N SER A 45 2.92 -26.02 -1.93
CA SER A 45 3.53 -24.78 -2.43
C SER A 45 3.30 -24.52 -3.91
N LEU A 46 3.47 -23.25 -4.31
CA LEU A 46 3.78 -22.89 -5.69
C LEU A 46 5.21 -23.37 -6.03
N MET A 47 5.44 -23.64 -7.30
CA MET A 47 6.72 -24.00 -7.89
C MET A 47 6.93 -23.23 -9.19
N VAL A 48 8.14 -22.70 -9.38
CA VAL A 48 8.58 -22.09 -10.65
C VAL A 48 9.77 -22.90 -11.16
N ASP A 49 9.71 -23.35 -12.41
CA ASP A 49 10.71 -24.25 -13.01
C ASP A 49 10.97 -25.51 -12.16
N GLY A 50 9.90 -26.07 -11.59
CA GLY A 50 9.95 -27.26 -10.73
C GLY A 50 10.53 -27.04 -9.33
N LYS A 51 10.92 -25.80 -8.97
CA LYS A 51 11.47 -25.47 -7.65
C LYS A 51 10.39 -24.87 -6.76
N ARG A 52 10.18 -25.47 -5.58
CA ARG A 52 9.27 -24.94 -4.55
C ARG A 52 9.76 -23.58 -4.08
N MET A 53 8.81 -22.67 -3.85
CA MET A 53 9.12 -21.31 -3.41
C MET A 53 8.08 -20.81 -2.43
N VAL A 54 8.54 -20.11 -1.39
CA VAL A 54 7.68 -19.22 -0.60
C VAL A 54 7.54 -17.93 -1.41
N ILE A 55 6.32 -17.59 -1.81
CA ILE A 55 6.02 -16.35 -2.49
C ILE A 55 5.86 -15.29 -1.40
N TRP A 56 6.88 -14.46 -1.26
CA TRP A 56 6.96 -13.40 -0.27
C TRP A 56 6.77 -12.07 -1.01
N GLY A 57 5.51 -11.68 -1.11
CA GLY A 57 5.03 -10.59 -1.94
C GLY A 57 4.67 -9.34 -1.16
N GLY A 58 4.69 -8.20 -1.83
CA GLY A 58 4.18 -6.93 -1.31
C GLY A 58 3.36 -6.19 -2.36
N GLU A 59 2.37 -5.43 -1.92
CA GLU A 59 1.53 -4.65 -2.84
C GLU A 59 2.12 -3.27 -3.16
N PHE A 60 2.05 -2.89 -4.45
CA PHE A 60 2.40 -1.57 -4.97
C PHE A 60 1.40 -1.10 -6.05
N HIS A 61 0.87 0.11 -5.92
CA HIS A 61 -0.02 0.71 -6.92
C HIS A 61 0.70 1.83 -7.71
N PRO A 62 1.09 1.60 -8.98
CA PRO A 62 1.85 2.58 -9.78
C PRO A 62 1.08 3.87 -10.05
N PHE A 63 -0.25 3.80 -10.15
CA PHE A 63 -1.12 4.98 -10.35
C PHE A 63 -1.13 5.94 -9.14
N ARG A 64 -0.66 5.50 -7.95
CA ARG A 64 -0.46 6.35 -6.76
C ARG A 64 0.94 7.00 -6.69
N LEU A 65 1.78 6.81 -7.70
CA LEU A 65 3.09 7.44 -7.84
C LEU A 65 3.26 7.88 -9.31
N PRO A 66 2.75 9.06 -9.71
CA PRO A 66 2.77 9.51 -11.10
C PRO A 66 4.16 9.98 -11.56
N SER A 67 5.20 9.20 -11.27
CA SER A 67 6.59 9.42 -11.66
C SER A 67 7.23 8.08 -12.01
N PRO A 68 7.22 7.67 -13.30
CA PRO A 68 7.62 6.33 -13.71
C PRO A 68 9.06 5.94 -13.35
N ASP A 69 9.98 6.90 -13.27
CA ASP A 69 11.36 6.62 -12.82
C ASP A 69 11.39 6.17 -11.35
N LEU A 70 10.49 6.71 -10.52
CA LEU A 70 10.36 6.34 -9.11
C LEU A 70 9.66 4.99 -8.89
N TRP A 71 8.99 4.41 -9.88
CA TRP A 71 8.50 3.02 -9.77
C TRP A 71 9.65 2.05 -9.52
N ARG A 72 10.79 2.26 -10.20
CA ARG A 72 11.99 1.46 -9.99
C ARG A 72 12.56 1.65 -8.57
N ASP A 73 12.48 2.86 -8.01
CA ASP A 73 12.90 3.11 -6.62
C ASP A 73 12.11 2.23 -5.64
N ILE A 74 10.78 2.17 -5.80
CA ILE A 74 9.91 1.33 -4.97
C ILE A 74 10.25 -0.15 -5.15
N LEU A 75 10.39 -0.63 -6.39
CA LEU A 75 10.73 -2.04 -6.67
C LEU A 75 12.08 -2.44 -6.06
N GLN A 76 13.10 -1.59 -6.15
CA GLN A 76 14.41 -1.82 -5.52
C GLN A 76 14.31 -1.85 -3.99
N LYS A 77 13.56 -0.92 -3.39
CA LYS A 77 13.31 -0.91 -1.94
C LYS A 77 12.56 -2.15 -1.48
N MET A 78 11.57 -2.61 -2.25
CA MET A 78 10.85 -3.85 -1.98
C MET A 78 11.80 -5.07 -2.03
N LYS A 79 12.60 -5.18 -3.10
CA LYS A 79 13.59 -6.26 -3.25
C LYS A 79 14.60 -6.28 -2.11
N ALA A 80 15.17 -5.12 -1.77
CA ALA A 80 16.13 -4.98 -0.68
C ALA A 80 15.50 -5.24 0.71
N SER A 81 14.19 -5.02 0.86
CA SER A 81 13.43 -5.36 2.07
C SER A 81 13.04 -6.85 2.16
N GLY A 82 13.55 -7.70 1.26
CA GLY A 82 13.40 -9.15 1.33
C GLY A 82 12.26 -9.73 0.47
N PHE A 83 11.52 -8.91 -0.28
CA PHE A 83 10.49 -9.42 -1.19
C PHE A 83 11.10 -10.13 -2.40
N ASN A 84 10.43 -11.20 -2.85
CA ASN A 84 10.73 -11.85 -4.12
C ASN A 84 9.64 -11.63 -5.18
N THR A 85 8.51 -11.03 -4.78
CA THR A 85 7.33 -10.84 -5.63
C THR A 85 6.73 -9.47 -5.37
N VAL A 86 6.18 -8.83 -6.40
CA VAL A 86 5.35 -7.63 -6.30
C VAL A 86 3.94 -7.95 -6.79
N ALA A 87 2.93 -7.48 -6.07
CA ALA A 87 1.53 -7.54 -6.48
C ALA A 87 1.05 -6.16 -6.91
N LEU A 88 0.31 -6.11 -8.02
CA LEU A 88 -0.05 -4.88 -8.71
C LEU A 88 -1.55 -4.86 -9.07
N TYR A 89 -2.28 -3.86 -8.58
CA TYR A 89 -3.57 -3.45 -9.15
C TYR A 89 -3.40 -2.56 -10.39
N PHE A 90 -4.42 -2.60 -11.25
CA PHE A 90 -4.59 -1.69 -12.38
C PHE A 90 -5.95 -1.01 -12.30
N ASP A 91 -5.97 0.32 -12.30
CA ASP A 91 -7.19 1.12 -12.21
C ASP A 91 -7.78 1.36 -13.60
N TRP A 92 -8.86 0.65 -13.95
CA TRP A 92 -9.52 0.79 -15.26
C TRP A 92 -9.94 2.25 -15.53
N GLY A 93 -10.49 2.94 -14.53
CA GLY A 93 -10.87 4.35 -14.65
C GLY A 93 -9.70 5.29 -14.89
N TYR A 94 -8.52 4.96 -14.36
CA TYR A 94 -7.29 5.69 -14.64
C TYR A 94 -6.81 5.52 -16.09
N HIS A 95 -7.07 4.36 -16.70
CA HIS A 95 -6.66 4.04 -18.06
C HIS A 95 -7.70 4.37 -19.13
N SER A 96 -8.99 4.50 -18.77
CA SER A 96 -10.09 4.69 -19.72
C SER A 96 -10.95 5.91 -19.37
N PRO A 97 -10.61 7.11 -19.87
CA PRO A 97 -11.39 8.32 -19.59
C PRO A 97 -12.76 8.34 -20.28
N LYS A 98 -12.90 7.60 -21.38
CA LYS A 98 -14.09 7.50 -22.23
C LYS A 98 -14.23 6.08 -22.75
N GLN A 99 -15.44 5.59 -22.92
CA GLN A 99 -15.68 4.27 -23.50
C GLN A 99 -15.01 4.16 -24.89
N GLY A 100 -14.30 3.08 -25.19
CA GLY A 100 -13.53 2.95 -26.44
C GLY A 100 -12.12 3.56 -26.40
N VAL A 101 -11.75 4.29 -25.34
CA VAL A 101 -10.47 5.01 -25.26
C VAL A 101 -9.64 4.47 -24.11
N TYR A 102 -8.41 4.05 -24.41
CA TYR A 102 -7.46 3.52 -23.43
C TYR A 102 -6.07 4.14 -23.62
N ASP A 103 -5.39 4.45 -22.51
CA ASP A 103 -4.02 4.96 -22.49
C ASP A 103 -3.13 4.12 -21.57
N PHE A 104 -2.05 3.59 -22.15
CA PHE A 104 -0.99 2.84 -21.46
C PHE A 104 0.39 3.47 -21.69
N SER A 105 0.46 4.80 -21.79
CA SER A 105 1.70 5.54 -22.02
C SER A 105 2.09 6.42 -20.83
N GLY A 106 3.35 6.85 -20.76
CA GLY A 106 3.83 7.78 -19.73
C GLY A 106 3.59 7.26 -18.30
N ILE A 107 2.79 7.98 -17.52
CA ILE A 107 2.42 7.61 -16.14
C ILE A 107 1.44 6.42 -16.04
N ARG A 108 1.02 5.87 -17.19
CA ARG A 108 0.14 4.71 -17.36
C ARG A 108 0.86 3.54 -18.05
N ASP A 109 2.18 3.61 -18.21
CA ASP A 109 2.95 2.60 -18.95
C ASP A 109 3.16 1.30 -18.17
N ILE A 110 2.25 0.34 -18.41
CA ILE A 110 2.28 -0.96 -17.75
C ILE A 110 3.36 -1.89 -18.33
N ASP A 111 3.69 -1.77 -19.61
CA ASP A 111 4.78 -2.54 -20.24
C ASP A 111 6.12 -2.18 -19.59
N ARG A 112 6.36 -0.88 -19.38
CA ARG A 112 7.52 -0.36 -18.66
C ARG A 112 7.58 -0.84 -17.22
N LEU A 113 6.46 -0.80 -16.49
CA LEU A 113 6.41 -1.26 -15.10
C LEU A 113 6.75 -2.76 -14.97
N LEU A 114 6.16 -3.60 -15.82
CA LEU A 114 6.40 -5.05 -15.79
C LEU A 114 7.81 -5.41 -16.26
N THR A 115 8.38 -4.63 -17.19
CA THR A 115 9.80 -4.71 -17.55
C THR A 115 10.70 -4.39 -16.36
N MET A 116 10.40 -3.31 -15.62
CA MET A 116 11.17 -2.94 -14.43
C MET A 116 11.14 -4.04 -13.36
N ALA A 117 9.99 -4.65 -13.10
CA ALA A 117 9.88 -5.73 -12.12
C ALA A 117 10.78 -6.94 -12.49
N GLU A 118 10.82 -7.29 -13.78
CA GLU A 118 11.73 -8.34 -14.28
C GLU A 118 13.20 -7.98 -14.06
N GLU A 119 13.60 -6.76 -14.44
CA GLU A 119 14.98 -6.30 -14.32
C GLU A 119 15.47 -6.22 -12.87
N GLU A 120 14.59 -5.85 -11.94
CA GLU A 120 14.88 -5.79 -10.50
C GLU A 120 14.76 -7.17 -9.81
N GLY A 121 14.45 -8.22 -10.57
CA GLY A 121 14.44 -9.59 -10.08
C GLY A 121 13.27 -9.92 -9.15
N LEU A 122 12.08 -9.39 -9.46
CA LEU A 122 10.83 -9.64 -8.77
C LEU A 122 9.88 -10.42 -9.69
N TYR A 123 9.27 -11.49 -9.16
CA TYR A 123 8.09 -12.06 -9.79
C TYR A 123 6.90 -11.12 -9.64
N VAL A 124 5.86 -11.31 -10.47
CA VAL A 124 4.69 -10.45 -10.45
C VAL A 124 3.40 -11.25 -10.23
N ILE A 125 2.56 -10.76 -9.32
CA ILE A 125 1.13 -11.09 -9.24
C ILE A 125 0.36 -9.92 -9.84
N THR A 126 -0.42 -10.18 -10.88
CA THR A 126 -1.22 -9.13 -11.55
C THR A 126 -2.67 -9.19 -11.12
N ARG A 127 -3.30 -8.03 -10.90
CA ARG A 127 -4.69 -7.93 -10.42
C ARG A 127 -5.45 -6.91 -11.27
N ALA A 128 -5.97 -7.40 -12.39
CA ALA A 128 -6.48 -6.55 -13.48
C ALA A 128 -7.96 -6.17 -13.37
N GLY A 129 -8.65 -6.60 -12.32
CA GLY A 129 -10.07 -6.30 -12.12
C GLY A 129 -11.00 -7.22 -12.93
N PRO A 130 -12.12 -6.71 -13.49
CA PRO A 130 -12.39 -5.29 -13.81
C PRO A 130 -12.65 -4.37 -12.61
N TYR A 131 -13.10 -4.91 -11.48
CA TYR A 131 -13.25 -4.19 -10.22
C TYR A 131 -12.03 -4.44 -9.31
N VAL A 132 -11.49 -3.41 -8.67
CA VAL A 132 -10.30 -3.55 -7.80
C VAL A 132 -10.47 -3.00 -6.38
N ASN A 133 -11.57 -2.30 -6.09
CA ASN A 133 -11.78 -1.58 -4.82
C ASN A 133 -10.65 -0.57 -4.52
N ALA A 134 -9.57 -1.03 -3.88
CA ALA A 134 -8.31 -0.30 -3.63
C ALA A 134 -8.43 1.08 -2.98
N GLU A 135 -9.55 1.36 -2.31
CA GLU A 135 -9.94 2.68 -1.82
C GLU A 135 -9.98 3.77 -2.92
N LEU A 136 -10.27 3.38 -4.16
CA LEU A 136 -10.42 4.28 -5.31
C LEU A 136 -11.87 4.74 -5.50
N SER A 137 -12.05 5.95 -6.05
CA SER A 137 -13.36 6.38 -6.55
C SER A 137 -13.93 5.33 -7.50
N ARG A 138 -15.19 4.93 -7.30
CA ARG A 138 -15.87 3.85 -8.05
C ARG A 138 -15.19 2.47 -7.94
N GLY A 139 -14.27 2.31 -7.00
CA GLY A 139 -13.45 1.10 -6.84
C GLY A 139 -12.62 0.72 -8.08
N GLY A 140 -12.23 1.73 -8.87
CA GLY A 140 -11.44 1.58 -10.09
C GLY A 140 -12.26 1.50 -11.39
N PHE A 141 -13.59 1.59 -11.32
CA PHE A 141 -14.40 1.71 -12.55
C PHE A 141 -14.27 3.09 -13.20
N PRO A 142 -14.34 3.18 -14.54
CA PRO A 142 -14.32 4.45 -15.24
C PRO A 142 -15.60 5.25 -14.98
N GLY A 143 -15.49 6.57 -15.04
CA GLY A 143 -16.61 7.49 -14.76
C GLY A 143 -17.84 7.23 -15.64
N TRP A 144 -17.63 6.95 -16.93
CA TRP A 144 -18.71 6.67 -17.87
C TRP A 144 -19.52 5.41 -17.52
N LEU A 145 -18.97 4.48 -16.72
CA LEU A 145 -19.68 3.26 -16.29
C LEU A 145 -20.84 3.58 -15.33
N VAL A 146 -20.76 4.71 -14.61
CA VAL A 146 -21.85 5.18 -13.72
C VAL A 146 -23.16 5.38 -14.47
N ASN A 147 -23.09 5.67 -15.78
CA ASN A 147 -24.25 5.88 -16.63
C ASN A 147 -24.83 4.60 -17.24
N GLN A 148 -24.21 3.43 -17.01
CA GLN A 148 -24.76 2.16 -17.47
C GLN A 148 -25.85 1.65 -16.53
N ARG A 149 -27.02 1.29 -17.08
CA ARG A 149 -28.11 0.66 -16.31
C ARG A 149 -27.81 -0.77 -15.91
N ALA A 150 -26.92 -1.44 -16.64
CA ALA A 150 -26.45 -2.78 -16.36
C ALA A 150 -25.86 -2.89 -14.98
N ARG A 151 -26.24 -3.92 -14.21
CA ARG A 151 -25.70 -4.11 -12.87
C ARG A 151 -24.23 -4.52 -12.95
N ALA A 152 -23.34 -3.76 -12.31
CA ALA A 152 -21.92 -4.08 -12.32
C ALA A 152 -21.63 -5.38 -11.56
N ARG A 153 -20.53 -6.05 -11.94
CA ARG A 153 -20.04 -7.30 -11.32
C ARG A 153 -21.07 -8.45 -11.41
N THR A 154 -21.81 -8.49 -12.52
CA THR A 154 -22.81 -9.53 -12.83
C THR A 154 -22.63 -10.05 -14.25
N ASP A 155 -23.47 -11.01 -14.66
CA ASP A 155 -23.51 -11.51 -16.03
C ASP A 155 -24.38 -10.66 -16.97
N ASP A 156 -24.70 -9.42 -16.59
CA ASP A 156 -25.38 -8.46 -17.46
C ASP A 156 -24.55 -8.21 -18.73
N PRO A 157 -25.12 -8.41 -19.94
CA PRO A 157 -24.36 -8.37 -21.19
C PRO A 157 -23.70 -7.03 -21.48
N ASP A 158 -24.30 -5.91 -21.06
CA ASP A 158 -23.73 -4.58 -21.33
C ASP A 158 -22.52 -4.31 -20.42
N TYR A 159 -22.58 -4.78 -19.17
CA TYR A 159 -21.42 -4.73 -18.26
C TYR A 159 -20.31 -5.68 -18.73
N LEU A 160 -20.65 -6.92 -19.10
CA LEU A 160 -19.68 -7.89 -19.60
C LEU A 160 -18.96 -7.38 -20.85
N LYS A 161 -19.66 -6.73 -21.77
CA LYS A 161 -19.04 -6.11 -22.95
C LYS A 161 -18.02 -5.04 -22.57
N ALA A 162 -18.34 -4.18 -21.62
CA ALA A 162 -17.43 -3.15 -21.13
C ALA A 162 -16.21 -3.74 -20.41
N ALA A 163 -16.42 -4.76 -19.58
CA ALA A 163 -15.36 -5.52 -18.92
C ALA A 163 -14.45 -6.23 -19.92
N ASP A 164 -15.02 -6.88 -20.94
CA ASP A 164 -14.27 -7.57 -21.99
C ASP A 164 -13.38 -6.62 -22.78
N GLU A 165 -13.86 -5.42 -23.07
CA GLU A 165 -13.09 -4.39 -23.75
C GLU A 165 -11.85 -4.00 -22.93
N TRP A 166 -12.02 -3.70 -21.64
CA TRP A 166 -10.91 -3.43 -20.72
C TRP A 166 -9.90 -4.58 -20.68
N LEU A 167 -10.39 -5.80 -20.46
CA LEU A 167 -9.55 -6.98 -20.36
C LEU A 167 -8.79 -7.25 -21.68
N SER A 168 -9.42 -7.02 -22.84
CA SER A 168 -8.77 -7.14 -24.15
C SER A 168 -7.62 -6.17 -24.35
N HIS A 169 -7.61 -5.05 -23.63
CA HIS A 169 -6.53 -4.07 -23.70
C HIS A 169 -5.37 -4.40 -22.75
N ILE A 170 -5.67 -4.77 -21.50
CA ILE A 170 -4.63 -5.00 -20.50
C ILE A 170 -4.04 -6.41 -20.53
N ASN A 171 -4.85 -7.44 -20.78
CA ASN A 171 -4.38 -8.83 -20.74
C ASN A 171 -3.28 -9.13 -21.76
N PRO A 172 -3.31 -8.61 -23.02
CA PRO A 172 -2.20 -8.82 -23.94
C PRO A 172 -0.87 -8.21 -23.47
N ILE A 173 -0.91 -7.06 -22.78
CA ILE A 173 0.28 -6.46 -22.16
C ILE A 173 0.80 -7.41 -21.08
N ILE A 174 -0.07 -7.86 -20.16
CA ILE A 174 0.29 -8.83 -19.11
C ILE A 174 0.83 -10.13 -19.73
N ALA A 175 0.21 -10.61 -20.81
CA ALA A 175 0.54 -11.87 -21.45
C ALA A 175 1.99 -11.90 -21.96
N LYS A 176 2.49 -10.78 -22.51
CA LYS A 176 3.88 -10.59 -22.94
C LYS A 176 4.89 -10.71 -21.80
N HIS A 177 4.48 -10.40 -20.56
CA HIS A 177 5.34 -10.38 -19.38
C HIS A 177 5.22 -11.63 -18.50
N GLN A 178 4.38 -12.61 -18.88
CA GLN A 178 4.30 -13.89 -18.18
C GLN A 178 5.63 -14.64 -18.20
N ILE A 179 5.91 -15.38 -17.13
CA ILE A 179 7.10 -16.25 -17.07
C ILE A 179 7.13 -17.28 -18.21
N ASN A 180 5.96 -17.65 -18.74
CA ASN A 180 5.79 -18.56 -19.87
C ASN A 180 6.03 -17.92 -21.24
N ALA A 181 6.03 -16.58 -21.35
CA ALA A 181 6.09 -15.88 -22.64
C ALA A 181 7.47 -15.97 -23.32
N ASP A 182 8.53 -16.14 -22.53
CA ASP A 182 9.90 -16.35 -23.03
C ASP A 182 10.62 -17.38 -22.13
N PRO A 183 11.12 -18.51 -22.68
CA PRO A 183 11.84 -19.52 -21.90
C PRO A 183 13.14 -19.00 -21.25
N LYS A 184 13.70 -17.88 -21.75
CA LYS A 184 14.90 -17.24 -21.17
C LYS A 184 14.57 -16.27 -20.03
N ARG A 185 13.30 -15.88 -19.89
CA ARG A 185 12.85 -14.96 -18.83
C ARG A 185 13.06 -15.60 -17.46
N ARG A 186 13.74 -14.91 -16.56
CA ARG A 186 13.98 -15.41 -15.19
C ARG A 186 12.89 -14.98 -14.21
N TYR A 187 12.32 -13.80 -14.42
CA TYR A 187 11.29 -13.22 -13.59
C TYR A 187 10.17 -12.68 -14.48
N GLY A 188 8.93 -12.83 -14.04
CA GLY A 188 7.76 -12.40 -14.82
C GLY A 188 6.48 -12.63 -14.03
N VAL A 189 5.35 -12.45 -14.69
CA VAL A 189 4.04 -12.72 -14.11
C VAL A 189 3.91 -14.23 -13.86
N ILE A 190 3.61 -14.60 -12.61
CA ILE A 190 3.47 -16.00 -12.16
C ILE A 190 2.06 -16.35 -11.67
N LEU A 191 1.24 -15.34 -11.36
CA LEU A 191 -0.16 -15.48 -10.95
C LEU A 191 -0.96 -14.27 -11.49
N HIS A 192 -2.23 -14.50 -11.81
CA HIS A 192 -3.13 -13.45 -12.27
C HIS A 192 -4.48 -13.57 -11.56
N GLN A 193 -4.94 -12.48 -10.95
CA GLN A 193 -6.22 -12.38 -10.28
C GLN A 193 -7.29 -11.94 -11.27
N ILE A 194 -8.43 -12.63 -11.24
CA ILE A 194 -9.68 -12.15 -11.86
C ILE A 194 -10.60 -11.64 -10.76
N GLU A 195 -11.27 -10.51 -11.02
CA GLU A 195 -12.15 -9.85 -10.04
C GLU A 195 -11.38 -9.39 -8.77
N ASN A 196 -12.09 -8.91 -7.76
CA ASN A 196 -11.62 -8.56 -6.43
C ASN A 196 -12.72 -8.71 -5.35
N GLU A 197 -12.51 -9.57 -4.35
CA GLU A 197 -13.37 -9.66 -3.15
C GLU A 197 -14.90 -9.80 -3.42
N LEU A 198 -15.30 -10.46 -4.51
CA LEU A 198 -16.72 -10.75 -4.80
C LEU A 198 -17.36 -11.67 -3.75
N ALA A 199 -18.04 -11.09 -2.76
CA ALA A 199 -18.72 -11.87 -1.71
C ALA A 199 -20.08 -12.45 -2.16
N LEU A 200 -20.66 -11.91 -3.23
CA LEU A 200 -21.97 -12.34 -3.73
C LEU A 200 -21.84 -13.57 -4.65
N THR A 201 -22.49 -14.67 -4.31
CA THR A 201 -22.25 -16.00 -4.93
C THR A 201 -23.48 -16.59 -5.63
N THR A 202 -24.35 -15.76 -6.20
CA THR A 202 -25.55 -16.23 -6.91
C THR A 202 -25.21 -16.86 -8.27
N PRO A 203 -26.16 -17.54 -8.95
CA PRO A 203 -25.93 -18.06 -10.30
C PRO A 203 -25.47 -17.01 -11.33
N SER A 204 -25.87 -15.75 -11.16
CA SER A 204 -25.39 -14.62 -11.98
C SER A 204 -23.89 -14.41 -11.78
N GLN A 205 -23.43 -14.27 -10.53
CA GLN A 205 -22.01 -14.09 -10.25
C GLN A 205 -21.18 -15.32 -10.64
N ARG A 206 -21.74 -16.52 -10.58
CA ARG A 206 -21.05 -17.71 -11.10
C ARG A 206 -20.77 -17.60 -12.61
N ARG A 207 -21.78 -17.24 -13.41
CA ARG A 207 -21.61 -17.05 -14.86
C ARG A 207 -20.66 -15.91 -15.18
N TYR A 208 -20.71 -14.82 -14.40
CA TYR A 208 -19.76 -13.71 -14.50
C TYR A 208 -18.31 -14.16 -14.25
N MET A 209 -18.05 -14.89 -13.16
CA MET A 209 -16.71 -15.41 -12.89
C MET A 209 -16.23 -16.39 -13.97
N ASP A 210 -17.11 -17.30 -14.43
CA ASP A 210 -16.81 -18.21 -15.55
C ASP A 210 -16.45 -17.44 -16.83
N HIS A 211 -17.16 -16.33 -17.11
CA HIS A 211 -16.88 -15.43 -18.22
C HIS A 211 -15.52 -14.74 -18.08
N LEU A 212 -15.20 -14.17 -16.92
CA LEU A 212 -13.90 -13.54 -16.67
C LEU A 212 -12.73 -14.53 -16.82
N TYR A 213 -12.89 -15.75 -16.31
CA TYR A 213 -11.90 -16.81 -16.47
C TYR A 213 -11.68 -17.13 -17.95
N ALA A 214 -12.77 -17.37 -18.69
CA ALA A 214 -12.70 -17.66 -20.12
C ALA A 214 -12.06 -16.51 -20.91
N LYS A 215 -12.40 -15.27 -20.56
CA LYS A 215 -11.85 -14.06 -21.16
C LYS A 215 -10.34 -13.94 -20.94
N ALA A 216 -9.88 -14.06 -19.69
CA ALA A 216 -8.45 -14.02 -19.38
C ALA A 216 -7.66 -15.11 -20.13
N ARG A 217 -8.20 -16.32 -20.22
CA ARG A 217 -7.60 -17.41 -21.02
C ARG A 217 -7.56 -17.08 -22.51
N ALA A 218 -8.66 -16.56 -23.07
CA ALA A 218 -8.75 -16.19 -24.48
C ALA A 218 -7.76 -15.07 -24.86
N ASP A 219 -7.51 -14.14 -23.94
CA ASP A 219 -6.56 -13.04 -24.15
C ASP A 219 -5.09 -13.44 -23.91
N GLY A 220 -4.81 -14.71 -23.63
CA GLY A 220 -3.45 -15.26 -23.57
C GLY A 220 -2.85 -15.37 -22.16
N ILE A 221 -3.65 -15.25 -21.10
CA ILE A 221 -3.17 -15.55 -19.75
C ILE A 221 -3.03 -17.07 -19.59
N THR A 222 -1.82 -17.54 -19.32
CA THR A 222 -1.41 -18.95 -19.23
C THR A 222 -0.98 -19.37 -17.83
N VAL A 223 -0.67 -18.43 -16.94
CA VAL A 223 -0.36 -18.70 -15.52
C VAL A 223 -1.63 -19.03 -14.72
N PRO A 224 -1.55 -19.59 -13.49
CA PRO A 224 -2.73 -19.86 -12.68
C PRO A 224 -3.58 -18.61 -12.41
N LEU A 225 -4.89 -18.78 -12.51
CA LEU A 225 -5.91 -17.78 -12.20
C LEU A 225 -6.46 -18.01 -10.79
N PHE A 226 -6.68 -16.92 -10.07
CA PHE A 226 -7.28 -16.95 -8.74
C PHE A 226 -8.23 -15.77 -8.53
N HIS A 227 -9.02 -15.89 -7.46
CA HIS A 227 -9.80 -14.81 -6.87
C HIS A 227 -9.39 -14.68 -5.40
N ASN A 228 -9.36 -13.46 -4.87
CA ASN A 228 -9.14 -13.19 -3.46
C ASN A 228 -10.48 -13.08 -2.71
N ASP A 229 -10.85 -14.12 -1.97
CA ASP A 229 -12.06 -14.10 -1.13
C ASP A 229 -11.97 -12.99 -0.07
N GLN A 230 -13.09 -12.30 0.17
CA GLN A 230 -13.22 -11.22 1.14
C GLN A 230 -13.12 -11.77 2.56
N GLY A 231 -11.89 -11.93 3.05
CA GLY A 231 -11.65 -12.80 4.19
C GLY A 231 -11.69 -14.28 3.80
N ARG A 232 -11.88 -15.16 4.78
CA ARG A 232 -11.80 -16.63 4.62
C ARG A 232 -13.19 -17.27 4.58
N ASN A 233 -14.03 -16.94 3.60
CA ASN A 233 -15.41 -17.48 3.57
C ASN A 233 -15.50 -18.85 2.90
N GLY A 234 -14.52 -19.21 2.09
CA GLY A 234 -14.54 -20.40 1.24
C GLY A 234 -15.28 -20.13 -0.08
N TYR A 235 -15.26 -18.89 -0.56
CA TYR A 235 -15.89 -18.51 -1.82
C TYR A 235 -14.94 -18.69 -2.99
N TRP A 236 -15.51 -19.05 -4.14
CA TRP A 236 -14.79 -19.23 -5.40
C TRP A 236 -13.62 -20.23 -5.36
N THR A 237 -13.74 -21.25 -4.52
CA THR A 237 -12.79 -22.37 -4.45
C THR A 237 -12.78 -23.17 -5.76
N PRO A 238 -11.65 -23.77 -6.16
CA PRO A 238 -11.62 -24.64 -7.34
C PRO A 238 -12.61 -25.81 -7.24
N GLU A 239 -13.14 -26.27 -8.37
CA GLU A 239 -14.05 -27.44 -8.47
C GLU A 239 -13.46 -28.74 -7.90
N SER A 240 -12.13 -28.81 -7.77
CA SER A 240 -11.45 -29.94 -7.15
C SER A 240 -11.65 -29.99 -5.63
N SER A 241 -11.96 -28.86 -4.96
CA SER A 241 -12.22 -28.88 -3.52
C SER A 241 -13.43 -29.75 -3.20
N LYS A 242 -13.32 -30.56 -2.14
CA LYS A 242 -14.42 -31.42 -1.62
C LYS A 242 -14.83 -31.03 -0.21
N VAL A 243 -14.47 -29.82 0.21
CA VAL A 243 -14.75 -29.32 1.56
C VAL A 243 -16.21 -28.87 1.64
N ASP A 244 -16.92 -29.32 2.66
CA ASP A 244 -18.32 -28.94 2.86
C ASP A 244 -18.47 -27.41 2.99
N LYS A 245 -19.53 -26.87 2.37
CA LYS A 245 -19.96 -25.47 2.46
C LYS A 245 -19.04 -24.44 1.79
N VAL A 246 -18.10 -24.88 0.97
CA VAL A 246 -17.43 -23.97 0.03
C VAL A 246 -18.36 -23.60 -1.12
N VAL A 247 -18.08 -22.48 -1.77
CA VAL A 247 -18.67 -22.13 -3.06
C VAL A 247 -17.62 -22.37 -4.13
N HIS A 248 -17.98 -23.12 -5.17
CA HIS A 248 -17.07 -23.41 -6.28
C HIS A 248 -17.09 -22.29 -7.33
N GLY A 249 -15.90 -21.97 -7.84
CA GLY A 249 -15.67 -21.05 -8.94
C GLY A 249 -14.70 -21.64 -9.97
N PRO A 250 -14.45 -20.90 -11.07
CA PRO A 250 -13.59 -21.36 -12.16
C PRO A 250 -12.09 -21.30 -11.83
N ASN A 251 -11.71 -20.76 -10.67
CA ASN A 251 -10.32 -20.50 -10.31
C ASN A 251 -9.47 -21.77 -10.26
N ASP A 252 -8.18 -21.62 -10.58
CA ASP A 252 -7.22 -22.70 -10.45
C ASP A 252 -6.76 -22.85 -8.99
N MET A 253 -6.73 -21.74 -8.24
CA MET A 253 -6.30 -21.68 -6.85
C MET A 253 -7.28 -20.87 -6.02
N TYR A 254 -7.51 -21.30 -4.77
CA TYR A 254 -8.22 -20.50 -3.79
C TYR A 254 -7.24 -19.57 -3.09
N ALA A 255 -7.54 -18.28 -3.08
CA ALA A 255 -6.86 -17.29 -2.28
C ALA A 255 -7.89 -16.54 -1.42
N PHE A 256 -7.43 -15.97 -0.32
CA PHE A 256 -8.28 -15.26 0.62
C PHE A 256 -7.52 -14.13 1.28
N ASP A 257 -8.27 -13.18 1.84
CA ASP A 257 -7.68 -12.00 2.45
C ASP A 257 -7.73 -12.06 3.98
N GLY A 258 -6.94 -11.21 4.63
CA GLY A 258 -6.84 -11.19 6.09
C GLY A 258 -6.23 -9.90 6.63
N TYR A 259 -7.02 -9.17 7.42
CA TYR A 259 -6.56 -7.96 8.09
C TYR A 259 -6.65 -8.04 9.63
N PRO A 260 -6.07 -9.07 10.27
CA PRO A 260 -6.12 -9.20 11.71
C PRO A 260 -5.18 -8.18 12.39
N GLY A 261 -5.27 -8.08 13.72
CA GLY A 261 -4.33 -7.29 14.51
C GLY A 261 -4.90 -6.09 15.24
N GLY A 262 -6.22 -5.86 15.23
CA GLY A 262 -6.85 -4.74 15.96
C GLY A 262 -6.63 -3.38 15.31
N THR A 263 -6.96 -2.31 16.04
CA THR A 263 -6.92 -0.92 15.58
C THR A 263 -6.18 -0.04 16.58
N CYS A 264 -5.51 1.00 16.10
CA CYS A 264 -4.99 2.05 16.98
C CYS A 264 -6.11 2.73 17.79
N THR A 265 -5.79 3.22 18.99
CA THR A 265 -6.71 4.06 19.76
C THR A 265 -6.88 5.44 19.10
N VAL A 266 -7.88 6.19 19.52
CA VAL A 266 -8.14 7.55 19.01
C VAL A 266 -7.00 8.54 19.34
N GLU A 267 -6.18 8.23 20.35
CA GLU A 267 -4.95 8.96 20.69
C GLU A 267 -3.71 8.47 19.92
N GLY A 268 -3.88 7.60 18.92
CA GLY A 268 -2.79 7.11 18.08
C GLY A 268 -1.87 6.10 18.78
N LYS A 269 -2.41 5.31 19.73
CA LYS A 269 -1.62 4.26 20.42
C LYS A 269 -1.89 2.87 19.83
N PRO A 270 -0.84 2.06 19.57
CA PRO A 270 -1.00 0.67 19.18
C PRO A 270 -1.73 -0.16 20.24
N THR A 271 -2.54 -1.12 19.82
CA THR A 271 -3.16 -2.14 20.67
C THR A 271 -2.56 -3.52 20.40
N ARG A 272 -2.64 -4.44 21.37
CA ARG A 272 -2.13 -5.83 21.25
C ARG A 272 -3.16 -6.84 21.77
N ASP A 273 -4.42 -6.57 21.48
CA ASP A 273 -5.60 -7.28 22.00
C ASP A 273 -6.02 -8.50 21.15
N VAL A 274 -5.48 -8.62 19.93
CA VAL A 274 -5.80 -9.71 19.00
C VAL A 274 -4.63 -10.67 18.86
N ALA A 275 -4.89 -11.96 19.06
CA ALA A 275 -3.94 -13.05 18.78
C ALA A 275 -3.88 -13.38 17.29
N ALA A 276 -2.71 -13.81 16.81
CA ALA A 276 -2.56 -14.33 15.45
C ALA A 276 -3.40 -15.60 15.26
N PRO A 277 -4.26 -15.64 14.22
CA PRO A 277 -5.16 -16.76 14.00
C PRO A 277 -4.50 -17.89 13.21
N ASP A 278 -4.89 -19.13 13.51
CA ASP A 278 -4.45 -20.31 12.76
C ASP A 278 -5.38 -20.60 11.57
N TRP A 279 -4.87 -20.40 10.35
CA TRP A 279 -5.64 -20.51 9.09
C TRP A 279 -5.16 -21.64 8.17
N GLY A 280 -4.56 -22.69 8.72
CA GLY A 280 -4.09 -23.85 7.97
C GLY A 280 -3.91 -25.08 8.85
N PHE A 281 -2.70 -25.65 8.88
CA PHE A 281 -2.42 -26.91 9.59
C PHE A 281 -2.85 -26.92 11.06
N TYR A 282 -2.78 -25.80 11.76
CA TYR A 282 -3.04 -25.74 13.20
C TYR A 282 -4.40 -25.12 13.52
N GLY A 283 -5.20 -24.85 12.48
CA GLY A 283 -6.48 -24.15 12.58
C GLY A 283 -7.70 -25.05 12.84
N PRO A 284 -8.91 -24.47 12.86
CA PRO A 284 -10.15 -25.23 13.00
C PRO A 284 -10.47 -26.12 11.79
N GLY A 285 -10.00 -25.77 10.58
CA GLY A 285 -10.33 -26.47 9.33
C GLY A 285 -11.66 -26.03 8.69
N GLY A 286 -11.99 -26.61 7.53
CA GLY A 286 -13.25 -26.40 6.82
C GLY A 286 -13.30 -25.14 5.94
N ALA A 287 -14.48 -24.85 5.37
CA ALA A 287 -14.67 -23.75 4.41
C ALA A 287 -14.22 -22.38 4.92
N LYS A 288 -14.34 -22.13 6.24
CA LYS A 288 -13.92 -20.86 6.86
C LYS A 288 -12.56 -20.92 7.58
N GLY A 289 -11.83 -22.02 7.39
CA GLY A 289 -10.56 -22.27 8.05
C GLY A 289 -9.34 -21.70 7.32
N GLY A 290 -9.52 -20.84 6.31
CA GLY A 290 -8.44 -20.31 5.48
C GLY A 290 -8.00 -21.33 4.42
N ALA A 291 -6.72 -21.70 4.40
CA ALA A 291 -6.15 -22.62 3.40
C ALA A 291 -6.88 -23.97 3.32
N SER A 292 -7.47 -24.42 4.44
CA SER A 292 -8.24 -25.66 4.51
C SER A 292 -9.54 -25.67 3.69
N ALA A 293 -9.99 -24.55 3.13
CA ALA A 293 -11.12 -24.50 2.20
C ALA A 293 -10.80 -25.13 0.83
N SER A 294 -9.51 -25.23 0.48
CA SER A 294 -9.05 -25.81 -0.78
C SER A 294 -7.82 -26.68 -0.54
N PRO A 295 -8.02 -27.91 0.00
CA PRO A 295 -6.93 -28.75 0.50
C PRO A 295 -5.97 -29.24 -0.61
N ASP A 296 -6.36 -29.17 -1.87
CA ASP A 296 -5.54 -29.59 -3.02
C ASP A 296 -4.64 -28.46 -3.57
N THR A 297 -4.78 -27.24 -3.06
CA THR A 297 -4.03 -26.05 -3.51
C THR A 297 -3.18 -25.50 -2.36
N PRO A 298 -2.06 -24.82 -2.63
CA PRO A 298 -1.22 -24.27 -1.56
C PRO A 298 -1.96 -23.15 -0.83
N GLY A 299 -1.66 -22.97 0.46
CA GLY A 299 -2.22 -21.87 1.24
C GLY A 299 -1.79 -20.52 0.66
N PHE A 300 -2.77 -19.65 0.38
CA PHE A 300 -2.58 -18.40 -0.34
C PHE A 300 -3.35 -17.24 0.31
N LEU A 301 -2.61 -16.31 0.91
CA LEU A 301 -3.09 -15.00 1.33
C LEU A 301 -2.79 -13.97 0.24
N ALA A 302 -3.83 -13.57 -0.50
CA ALA A 302 -3.70 -12.62 -1.61
C ALA A 302 -3.59 -11.17 -1.11
N GLU A 303 -4.26 -10.82 -0.02
CA GLU A 303 -4.00 -9.62 0.75
C GLU A 303 -3.90 -9.95 2.24
N PHE A 304 -2.74 -9.64 2.85
CA PHE A 304 -2.59 -9.66 4.29
C PHE A 304 -2.15 -8.29 4.82
N GLY A 305 -2.82 -7.80 5.86
CA GLY A 305 -2.66 -6.43 6.36
C GLY A 305 -1.21 -6.04 6.67
N GLY A 306 -0.62 -5.28 5.75
CA GLY A 306 0.64 -4.55 5.90
C GLY A 306 0.46 -3.18 6.54
N GLY A 307 -0.77 -2.75 6.79
CA GLY A 307 -1.12 -1.45 7.38
C GLY A 307 -2.65 -1.30 7.45
N TRP A 308 -3.16 -0.07 7.41
CA TRP A 308 -4.59 0.21 7.31
C TRP A 308 -4.82 1.59 6.68
N PHE A 309 -5.87 1.74 5.87
CA PHE A 309 -6.26 3.04 5.33
C PHE A 309 -6.74 3.99 6.45
N ASP A 310 -6.84 5.27 6.16
CA ASP A 310 -7.35 6.27 7.09
C ASP A 310 -8.39 7.17 6.41
N TYR A 311 -9.29 7.78 7.19
CA TYR A 311 -10.48 8.44 6.68
C TYR A 311 -10.57 9.92 7.03
N TRP A 312 -11.35 10.68 6.24
CA TRP A 312 -11.61 12.10 6.48
C TRP A 312 -12.20 12.32 7.88
N GLY A 313 -11.63 13.25 8.63
CA GLY A 313 -12.07 13.53 9.99
C GLY A 313 -11.55 12.56 11.05
N SER A 314 -10.58 11.68 10.74
CA SER A 314 -9.84 10.95 11.77
C SER A 314 -8.78 11.83 12.46
N ASN A 315 -8.04 11.27 13.42
CA ASN A 315 -6.92 11.96 14.09
C ASN A 315 -5.54 11.72 13.43
N GLY A 316 -5.50 11.08 12.25
CA GLY A 316 -4.25 10.66 11.60
C GLY A 316 -3.75 9.33 12.17
N GLY A 317 -3.95 8.24 11.42
CA GLY A 317 -3.68 6.88 11.88
C GLY A 317 -2.40 6.25 11.35
N TYR A 318 -1.78 6.79 10.29
CA TYR A 318 -0.73 6.09 9.55
C TYR A 318 0.55 5.80 10.37
N ASP A 319 1.04 6.74 11.17
CA ASP A 319 2.23 6.51 12.00
C ASP A 319 1.97 5.43 13.07
N CYS A 320 0.79 5.46 13.69
CA CYS A 320 0.40 4.40 14.61
C CYS A 320 0.23 3.06 13.89
N ASN A 321 -0.39 3.04 12.71
CA ASN A 321 -0.58 1.83 11.91
C ASN A 321 0.75 1.19 11.50
N ALA A 322 1.77 1.99 11.23
CA ALA A 322 3.12 1.51 10.95
C ALA A 322 3.72 0.72 12.12
N ILE A 323 3.38 1.07 13.37
CA ILE A 323 3.79 0.35 14.58
C ILE A 323 2.84 -0.82 14.88
N GLN A 324 1.53 -0.61 14.72
CA GLN A 324 0.49 -1.60 14.98
C GLN A 324 0.72 -2.86 14.15
N ARG A 325 1.00 -2.72 12.86
CA ARG A 325 1.29 -3.83 11.93
C ARG A 325 2.78 -3.84 11.55
N GLY A 326 3.64 -3.43 12.47
CA GLY A 326 5.08 -3.28 12.25
C GLY A 326 5.90 -4.41 12.87
N LYS A 327 7.09 -4.01 13.37
CA LYS A 327 8.01 -4.88 14.11
C LYS A 327 7.25 -5.71 15.15
N ARG A 328 7.67 -6.97 15.32
CA ARG A 328 7.00 -8.00 16.15
C ARG A 328 5.66 -8.51 15.63
N PHE A 329 4.74 -7.63 15.20
CA PHE A 329 3.49 -8.08 14.55
C PHE A 329 3.81 -8.95 13.34
N GLN A 330 4.74 -8.51 12.49
CA GLN A 330 5.16 -9.25 11.29
C GLN A 330 5.72 -10.63 11.67
N ARG A 331 6.56 -10.71 12.72
CA ARG A 331 7.11 -11.98 13.21
C ARG A 331 6.02 -12.94 13.68
N VAL A 332 5.07 -12.43 14.47
CA VAL A 332 3.99 -13.24 15.06
C VAL A 332 2.96 -13.64 14.00
N PHE A 333 2.44 -12.71 13.23
CA PHE A 333 1.33 -12.97 12.31
C PHE A 333 1.80 -13.63 11.01
N TYR A 334 2.86 -13.10 10.38
CA TYR A 334 3.31 -13.64 9.09
C TYR A 334 4.00 -14.99 9.27
N GLY A 335 4.61 -15.19 10.43
CA GLY A 335 5.17 -16.47 10.81
C GLY A 335 4.06 -17.49 11.05
N THR A 336 2.98 -17.12 11.77
CA THR A 336 1.85 -18.02 12.01
C THR A 336 1.25 -18.48 10.69
N ASN A 337 1.19 -17.59 9.69
CA ASN A 337 0.79 -17.97 8.33
C ASN A 337 1.73 -19.02 7.75
N LEU A 338 3.05 -18.78 7.76
CA LEU A 338 4.05 -19.71 7.23
C LEU A 338 4.01 -21.08 7.95
N ALA A 339 3.91 -21.06 9.27
CA ALA A 339 3.76 -22.26 10.11
C ALA A 339 2.47 -23.03 9.79
N ASN A 340 1.39 -22.33 9.43
CA ASN A 340 0.14 -22.95 8.99
C ASN A 340 0.18 -23.47 7.54
N GLY A 341 1.32 -23.41 6.86
CA GLY A 341 1.47 -23.89 5.47
C GLY A 341 1.04 -22.88 4.42
N ILE A 342 0.86 -21.61 4.79
CA ILE A 342 0.52 -20.53 3.86
C ILE A 342 1.81 -19.98 3.27
N GLY A 343 2.23 -20.60 2.16
CA GLY A 343 3.47 -20.30 1.45
C GLY A 343 3.38 -19.19 0.41
N ILE A 344 2.17 -18.68 0.12
CA ILE A 344 1.96 -17.51 -0.75
C ILE A 344 1.34 -16.40 0.08
N GLN A 345 2.07 -15.31 0.28
CA GLN A 345 1.64 -14.17 1.09
C GLN A 345 1.97 -12.86 0.36
N SER A 346 0.98 -12.00 0.13
CA SER A 346 1.19 -10.63 -0.35
C SER A 346 0.71 -9.62 0.70
N PHE A 347 1.60 -8.69 1.09
CA PHE A 347 1.30 -7.71 2.14
C PHE A 347 0.77 -6.40 1.58
N TYR A 348 -0.51 -6.14 1.85
CA TYR A 348 -1.26 -4.97 1.40
C TYR A 348 -1.28 -3.91 2.52
N MET A 349 -0.64 -2.74 2.42
CA MET A 349 0.29 -2.28 1.39
C MET A 349 1.76 -2.42 1.83
N SER A 350 2.66 -2.58 0.85
CA SER A 350 4.11 -2.45 1.06
C SER A 350 4.63 -1.05 0.73
N TYR A 351 4.06 -0.42 -0.30
CA TYR A 351 4.11 1.03 -0.52
C TYR A 351 2.72 1.49 -0.98
N GLY A 352 2.11 2.40 -0.22
CA GLY A 352 0.78 2.89 -0.55
C GLY A 352 0.76 4.09 -1.51
N GLY A 353 1.62 5.09 -1.29
CA GLY A 353 1.74 6.28 -2.15
C GLY A 353 0.67 7.35 -1.92
N THR A 354 0.35 8.11 -2.97
CA THR A 354 -0.58 9.26 -2.92
C THR A 354 -1.76 9.03 -3.86
N SER A 355 -2.98 9.09 -3.34
CA SER A 355 -4.20 9.17 -4.17
C SER A 355 -4.35 10.60 -4.68
N TRP A 356 -3.48 11.01 -5.60
CA TRP A 356 -3.46 12.35 -6.20
C TRP A 356 -4.71 12.60 -7.06
N GLY A 357 -4.98 13.86 -7.37
CA GLY A 357 -6.18 14.25 -8.10
C GLY A 357 -7.46 13.82 -7.38
N TRP A 358 -8.43 13.37 -8.17
CA TRP A 358 -9.72 12.85 -7.74
C TRP A 358 -9.77 11.31 -7.70
N LEU A 359 -8.59 10.65 -7.62
CA LEU A 359 -8.50 9.20 -7.44
C LEU A 359 -9.16 8.65 -6.16
N PRO A 360 -9.08 9.29 -4.98
CA PRO A 360 -9.54 8.65 -3.74
C PRO A 360 -11.05 8.47 -3.73
N ALA A 361 -11.51 7.39 -3.10
CA ALA A 361 -12.91 7.24 -2.73
C ALA A 361 -13.33 8.25 -1.65
N PRO A 362 -14.63 8.55 -1.51
CA PRO A 362 -15.21 9.43 -0.49
C PRO A 362 -14.70 9.30 0.95
N VAL A 363 -14.30 8.09 1.34
CA VAL A 363 -13.88 7.77 2.70
C VAL A 363 -12.42 8.15 2.98
N VAL A 364 -11.51 7.97 2.03
CA VAL A 364 -10.07 8.24 2.23
C VAL A 364 -9.69 9.63 1.75
N PHE A 365 -8.65 10.20 2.34
CA PHE A 365 -8.05 11.47 1.91
C PHE A 365 -6.90 11.25 0.91
N THR A 366 -6.17 12.32 0.57
CA THR A 366 -5.13 12.29 -0.47
C THR A 366 -4.02 11.30 -0.17
N SER A 367 -3.45 11.34 1.04
CA SER A 367 -2.39 10.41 1.42
C SER A 367 -2.93 8.99 1.53
N TYR A 368 -2.21 8.07 0.91
CA TYR A 368 -2.43 6.64 1.04
C TYR A 368 -1.16 5.98 1.61
N ASP A 369 -0.48 6.63 2.55
CA ASP A 369 0.72 6.08 3.21
C ASP A 369 0.49 4.69 3.82
N TYR A 370 -0.73 4.48 4.33
CA TYR A 370 -1.23 3.20 4.84
C TYR A 370 -0.52 2.70 6.13
N GLY A 371 0.50 3.40 6.64
CA GLY A 371 1.42 2.83 7.63
C GLY A 371 2.24 1.67 7.05
N SER A 372 2.48 1.69 5.74
CA SER A 372 3.17 0.64 5.00
C SER A 372 4.69 0.62 5.28
N ALA A 373 5.39 -0.41 4.80
CA ALA A 373 6.82 -0.60 5.07
C ALA A 373 7.69 0.49 4.44
N ILE A 374 7.29 0.96 3.27
CA ILE A 374 7.85 2.11 2.58
C ILE A 374 6.84 3.25 2.74
N SER A 375 7.21 4.34 3.41
CA SER A 375 6.32 5.48 3.63
C SER A 375 5.96 6.19 2.32
N GLU A 376 4.91 7.01 2.33
CA GLU A 376 4.53 7.85 1.19
C GLU A 376 5.69 8.74 0.69
N PRO A 377 6.52 9.36 1.56
CA PRO A 377 7.78 10.01 1.17
C PRO A 377 8.90 9.09 0.66
N ARG A 378 8.62 7.79 0.50
CA ARG A 378 9.51 6.71 0.04
C ARG A 378 10.61 6.31 1.02
N ALA A 379 10.49 6.67 2.30
CA ALA A 379 11.45 6.26 3.32
C ALA A 379 11.18 4.83 3.80
N LEU A 380 12.23 4.08 4.12
CA LEU A 380 12.10 2.76 4.74
C LEU A 380 11.83 2.91 6.24
N ARG A 381 10.79 2.25 6.75
CA ARG A 381 10.48 2.21 8.18
C ARG A 381 11.14 0.99 8.85
N ASP A 382 11.17 0.95 10.18
CA ASP A 382 11.67 -0.21 10.97
C ASP A 382 11.04 -1.54 10.55
N LYS A 383 9.76 -1.51 10.18
CA LYS A 383 9.05 -2.70 9.69
C LYS A 383 9.56 -3.21 8.33
N ALA A 384 10.21 -2.37 7.52
CA ALA A 384 10.92 -2.83 6.31
C ALA A 384 12.21 -3.55 6.69
N MET A 385 12.90 -3.11 7.76
CA MET A 385 14.10 -3.79 8.26
C MET A 385 13.76 -5.15 8.86
N GLU A 386 12.65 -5.25 9.58
CA GLU A 386 12.10 -6.52 10.04
C GLU A 386 11.79 -7.46 8.86
N MET A 387 11.12 -6.96 7.81
CA MET A 387 10.85 -7.74 6.60
C MET A 387 12.12 -8.21 5.91
N LYS A 388 13.17 -7.39 5.89
CA LYS A 388 14.48 -7.76 5.33
C LYS A 388 15.07 -8.95 6.07
N GLN A 389 14.99 -8.96 7.40
CA GLN A 389 15.49 -10.06 8.21
C GLN A 389 14.73 -11.37 7.94
N LEU A 390 13.39 -11.30 7.94
CA LEU A 390 12.53 -12.45 7.65
C LEU A 390 12.67 -12.96 6.21
N GLY A 391 12.73 -12.05 5.24
CA GLY A 391 12.95 -12.39 3.83
C GLY A 391 14.35 -12.98 3.58
N GLY A 392 15.35 -12.55 4.34
CA GLY A 392 16.70 -13.10 4.32
C GLY A 392 16.77 -14.57 4.75
N LEU A 393 16.00 -14.95 5.79
CA LEU A 393 15.80 -16.35 6.17
C LEU A 393 15.19 -17.14 5.01
N ILE A 394 14.08 -16.66 4.45
CA ILE A 394 13.36 -17.31 3.35
C ILE A 394 14.29 -17.52 2.15
N ALA A 395 15.07 -16.51 1.78
CA ALA A 395 16.02 -16.60 0.68
C ALA A 395 17.18 -17.56 0.96
N SER A 396 17.60 -17.70 2.23
CA SER A 396 18.71 -18.56 2.62
C SER A 396 18.31 -20.02 2.84
N VAL A 397 17.02 -20.30 3.07
CA VAL A 397 16.49 -21.64 3.37
C VAL A 397 15.31 -21.97 2.45
N PRO A 398 15.58 -22.36 1.19
CA PRO A 398 14.52 -22.74 0.24
C PRO A 398 13.62 -23.89 0.73
N ASP A 399 14.13 -24.73 1.64
CA ASP A 399 13.37 -25.82 2.28
C ASP A 399 12.10 -25.35 3.00
N LEU A 400 12.00 -24.06 3.37
CA LEU A 400 10.79 -23.48 3.98
C LEU A 400 9.56 -23.56 3.06
N ALA A 401 9.76 -23.73 1.76
CA ALA A 401 8.67 -23.89 0.81
C ALA A 401 8.07 -25.30 0.88
N GLY A 402 6.77 -25.38 1.19
CA GLY A 402 6.04 -26.65 1.22
C GLY A 402 6.34 -27.53 2.43
N MET A 403 6.68 -26.90 3.55
CA MET A 403 6.79 -27.50 4.86
C MET A 403 5.49 -28.19 5.30
N ILE A 404 5.60 -29.30 6.01
CA ILE A 404 4.46 -30.03 6.62
C ILE A 404 4.65 -30.13 8.14
N PRO A 405 3.59 -30.36 8.93
CA PRO A 405 3.74 -30.55 10.38
C PRO A 405 4.70 -31.69 10.75
N ALA A 406 5.46 -31.47 11.81
CA ALA A 406 6.39 -32.43 12.42
C ALA A 406 5.87 -32.95 13.77
N GLY A 407 6.73 -33.67 14.51
CA GLY A 407 6.41 -34.15 15.87
C GLY A 407 6.30 -33.02 16.89
N ARG A 408 5.55 -33.24 17.98
CA ARG A 408 5.32 -32.22 19.01
C ARG A 408 6.58 -31.99 19.86
N PRO A 409 7.04 -30.74 20.03
CA PRO A 409 8.00 -30.40 21.06
C PRO A 409 7.40 -30.55 22.47
N GLU A 410 8.23 -30.92 23.42
CA GLU A 410 7.94 -30.86 24.86
C GLU A 410 8.32 -29.46 25.36
N ILE A 411 7.40 -28.71 25.98
CA ILE A 411 7.61 -27.31 26.34
C ILE A 411 7.49 -27.15 27.86
N SER A 412 8.47 -26.48 28.48
CA SER A 412 8.51 -26.33 29.95
C SER A 412 7.60 -25.23 30.50
N SER A 413 6.97 -24.40 29.66
CA SER A 413 6.12 -23.28 30.08
C SER A 413 4.76 -23.29 29.36
N PRO A 414 3.62 -23.15 30.09
CA PRO A 414 2.29 -23.05 29.50
C PRO A 414 2.02 -21.72 28.78
N ASN A 415 2.88 -20.72 28.96
CA ASN A 415 2.77 -19.43 28.28
C ASN A 415 3.31 -19.47 26.85
N ILE A 416 3.92 -20.58 26.42
CA ILE A 416 4.61 -20.72 25.15
C ILE A 416 3.91 -21.76 24.26
N GLN A 417 3.91 -21.49 22.96
CA GLN A 417 3.59 -22.46 21.93
C GLN A 417 4.69 -22.49 20.87
N ILE A 418 4.93 -23.68 20.33
CA ILE A 418 5.89 -23.89 19.24
C ILE A 418 5.18 -24.62 18.13
N TYR A 419 5.13 -23.99 16.96
CA TYR A 419 4.78 -24.66 15.71
C TYR A 419 6.04 -25.35 15.20
N HIS A 420 5.96 -26.64 14.87
CA HIS A 420 7.11 -27.43 14.43
C HIS A 420 6.77 -28.11 13.11
N ASN A 421 7.44 -27.68 12.05
CA ASN A 421 7.26 -28.20 10.70
C ASN A 421 8.57 -28.78 10.15
N LYS A 422 8.46 -29.63 9.13
CA LYS A 422 9.57 -30.27 8.43
C LYS A 422 9.40 -30.24 6.91
N SER A 423 10.52 -30.16 6.21
CA SER A 423 10.62 -30.41 4.77
C SER A 423 10.45 -31.91 4.53
N ARG A 424 9.66 -32.30 3.52
CA ARG A 424 9.51 -33.73 3.19
C ARG A 424 10.77 -34.27 2.53
N GLU A 425 11.49 -33.41 1.81
CA GLU A 425 12.60 -33.76 0.95
C GLU A 425 13.92 -33.86 1.71
N THR A 426 14.16 -32.95 2.65
CA THR A 426 15.47 -32.81 3.33
C THR A 426 15.41 -33.02 4.84
N ASP A 427 14.20 -33.13 5.39
CA ASP A 427 13.91 -33.14 6.82
C ASP A 427 14.33 -31.85 7.56
N ALA A 428 14.73 -30.79 6.86
CA ALA A 428 14.97 -29.46 7.44
C ALA A 428 13.76 -29.01 8.27
N ARG A 429 14.00 -28.39 9.43
CA ARG A 429 12.94 -28.02 10.37
C ARG A 429 12.75 -26.51 10.43
N PHE A 430 11.49 -26.12 10.58
CA PHE A 430 11.07 -24.78 10.94
C PHE A 430 10.36 -24.85 12.29
N LEU A 431 10.88 -24.12 13.28
CA LEU A 431 10.26 -23.98 14.59
C LEU A 431 9.88 -22.52 14.79
N MET A 432 8.59 -22.24 14.77
CA MET A 432 8.09 -20.93 15.14
C MET A 432 7.68 -20.93 16.61
N VAL A 433 8.45 -20.18 17.39
CA VAL A 433 8.26 -20.03 18.83
C VAL A 433 7.50 -18.73 19.09
N THR A 434 6.37 -18.79 19.78
CA THR A 434 5.61 -17.60 20.19
C THR A 434 4.84 -17.87 21.49
N HIS A 435 4.14 -16.86 22.00
CA HIS A 435 3.32 -17.02 23.20
C HIS A 435 1.98 -17.73 22.94
N LYS A 436 1.36 -18.22 24.02
CA LYS A 436 0.00 -18.73 24.07
C LYS A 436 -0.84 -17.93 25.07
N PRO A 437 -1.86 -17.14 24.63
CA PRO A 437 -2.10 -16.74 23.24
C PRO A 437 -0.96 -15.89 22.68
N SER A 438 -0.84 -15.80 21.35
CA SER A 438 0.28 -15.15 20.66
C SER A 438 0.38 -13.63 20.85
N ASN A 439 -0.67 -13.01 21.41
CA ASN A 439 -0.68 -11.60 21.77
C ASN A 439 -0.23 -11.29 23.21
N ARG A 440 0.19 -12.30 23.97
CA ARG A 440 0.69 -12.11 25.34
C ARG A 440 1.95 -11.23 25.35
N GLN A 441 2.05 -10.38 26.36
CA GLN A 441 3.08 -9.33 26.47
C GLN A 441 4.08 -9.55 27.62
N THR A 442 4.12 -10.74 28.21
CA THR A 442 5.10 -11.09 29.25
C THR A 442 6.43 -11.51 28.65
N ASN A 443 7.51 -11.36 29.40
CA ASN A 443 8.79 -11.96 29.06
C ASN A 443 8.88 -13.31 29.78
N ASP A 444 9.10 -14.38 29.02
CA ASP A 444 9.07 -15.75 29.53
C ASP A 444 10.37 -16.48 29.21
N SER A 445 11.02 -17.02 30.26
CA SER A 445 12.14 -17.96 30.11
C SER A 445 11.64 -19.39 30.20
N PHE A 446 12.09 -20.24 29.29
CA PHE A 446 11.62 -21.62 29.18
C PHE A 446 12.67 -22.49 28.50
N SER A 447 12.37 -23.78 28.38
CA SER A 447 13.10 -24.69 27.51
C SER A 447 12.10 -25.53 26.72
N PHE A 448 12.55 -26.04 25.58
CA PHE A 448 11.80 -27.04 24.84
C PHE A 448 12.70 -28.20 24.42
N THR A 449 12.13 -29.40 24.33
CA THR A 449 12.80 -30.57 23.77
C THR A 449 12.10 -30.99 22.49
N ALA A 450 12.85 -31.18 21.40
CA ALA A 450 12.29 -31.60 20.11
C ALA A 450 13.18 -32.62 19.40
N ASP A 451 12.54 -33.49 18.62
CA ASP A 451 13.23 -34.35 17.67
C ASP A 451 13.60 -33.53 16.43
N LEU A 452 14.92 -33.32 16.26
CA LEU A 452 15.51 -32.64 15.13
C LEU A 452 16.23 -33.66 14.23
N PRO A 453 16.60 -33.30 12.99
CA PRO A 453 17.17 -34.27 12.04
C PRO A 453 18.49 -34.89 12.53
N ASP A 454 19.22 -34.17 13.38
CA ASP A 454 20.53 -34.55 13.87
C ASP A 454 20.51 -35.16 15.28
N GLY A 455 19.32 -35.34 15.88
CA GLY A 455 19.13 -35.89 17.23
C GLY A 455 17.98 -35.24 18.01
N ARG A 456 17.79 -35.69 19.25
CA ARG A 456 16.84 -35.07 20.20
C ARG A 456 17.57 -34.09 21.10
N TYR A 457 17.13 -32.84 21.11
CA TYR A 457 17.81 -31.74 21.78
C TYR A 457 16.88 -30.99 22.74
N SER A 458 17.42 -30.58 23.88
CA SER A 458 16.76 -29.67 24.83
C SER A 458 17.40 -28.29 24.72
N VAL A 459 16.58 -27.29 24.41
CA VAL A 459 17.00 -25.95 24.00
C VAL A 459 16.47 -24.92 25.01
N PRO A 460 17.33 -24.21 25.76
CA PRO A 460 16.91 -23.12 26.61
C PRO A 460 16.61 -21.87 25.78
N MET A 461 15.58 -21.11 26.16
CA MET A 461 15.13 -19.92 25.44
C MET A 461 14.53 -18.86 26.36
N GLN A 462 14.54 -17.63 25.84
CA GLN A 462 13.76 -16.51 26.33
C GLN A 462 12.89 -15.99 25.19
N LEU A 463 11.66 -15.58 25.49
CA LEU A 463 10.78 -14.90 24.54
C LEU A 463 10.27 -13.60 25.17
N ASN A 464 10.45 -12.49 24.46
CA ASN A 464 9.95 -11.19 24.88
C ASN A 464 8.47 -11.03 24.58
N GLY A 465 7.80 -10.17 25.34
CA GLY A 465 6.38 -9.85 25.19
C GLY A 465 6.02 -9.48 23.76
N PHE A 466 4.96 -10.10 23.25
CA PHE A 466 4.48 -9.96 21.88
C PHE A 466 5.60 -10.14 20.86
N ASP A 467 6.28 -11.28 20.88
CA ASP A 467 7.35 -11.61 19.93
C ASP A 467 7.17 -13.04 19.39
N ALA A 468 7.87 -13.33 18.31
CA ALA A 468 8.06 -14.67 17.81
C ALA A 468 9.48 -14.85 17.26
N LYS A 469 9.99 -16.08 17.32
CA LYS A 469 11.28 -16.48 16.76
C LYS A 469 11.09 -17.53 15.68
N TRP A 470 11.73 -17.32 14.53
CA TRP A 470 11.69 -18.19 13.36
C TRP A 470 12.99 -18.98 13.30
N LEU A 471 13.00 -20.14 13.96
CA LEU A 471 14.20 -20.97 14.07
C LEU A 471 14.23 -22.03 12.98
N VAL A 472 15.43 -22.37 12.54
CA VAL A 472 15.67 -23.49 11.63
C VAL A 472 16.66 -24.48 12.23
N ALA A 473 16.48 -25.75 11.89
CA ALA A 473 17.31 -26.85 12.39
C ALA A 473 17.50 -27.93 11.32
N GLY A 474 18.64 -28.62 11.37
CA GLY A 474 19.03 -29.64 10.40
C GLY A 474 19.13 -29.13 8.97
N VAL A 475 19.63 -27.90 8.78
CA VAL A 475 19.84 -27.29 7.45
C VAL A 475 21.32 -27.23 7.10
N THR A 476 21.65 -27.32 5.81
CA THR A 476 23.02 -27.14 5.32
C THR A 476 23.17 -25.79 4.63
N LEU A 477 24.03 -24.94 5.20
CA LEU A 477 24.17 -23.53 4.87
C LEU A 477 25.63 -23.21 4.63
N THR A 478 26.00 -22.77 3.42
CA THR A 478 27.41 -22.51 3.05
C THR A 478 28.37 -23.66 3.34
N GLY A 479 27.89 -24.90 3.17
CA GLY A 479 28.65 -26.12 3.48
C GLY A 479 28.63 -26.53 4.95
N GLN A 480 28.12 -25.70 5.86
CA GLN A 480 27.97 -25.99 7.29
C GLN A 480 26.67 -26.73 7.57
N ARG A 481 26.67 -27.69 8.48
CA ARG A 481 25.43 -28.32 8.98
C ARG A 481 25.01 -27.65 10.27
N LEU A 482 23.96 -26.83 10.20
CA LEU A 482 23.33 -26.23 11.36
C LEU A 482 22.39 -27.24 12.01
N VAL A 483 22.79 -27.76 13.18
CA VAL A 483 21.96 -28.67 13.98
C VAL A 483 20.76 -27.89 14.51
N TYR A 484 21.01 -26.78 15.22
CA TYR A 484 20.02 -25.76 15.58
C TYR A 484 20.71 -24.46 15.99
N SER A 485 19.93 -23.39 16.07
CA SER A 485 20.30 -22.15 16.77
C SER A 485 19.10 -21.60 17.53
N THR A 486 19.34 -20.94 18.67
CA THR A 486 18.34 -20.09 19.35
C THR A 486 18.29 -18.68 18.77
N SER A 487 19.26 -18.34 17.90
CA SER A 487 19.29 -17.14 17.09
C SER A 487 18.60 -17.38 15.76
N GLU A 488 18.03 -16.34 15.18
CA GLU A 488 17.41 -16.40 13.86
C GLU A 488 18.46 -16.21 12.77
N LEU A 489 18.33 -16.95 11.68
CA LEU A 489 19.18 -16.80 10.52
C LEU A 489 18.66 -15.64 9.67
N GLN A 490 19.53 -14.67 9.35
CA GLN A 490 19.21 -13.58 8.43
C GLN A 490 19.84 -13.78 7.04
N SER A 491 21.05 -14.35 6.96
CA SER A 491 21.70 -14.60 5.67
C SER A 491 22.71 -15.74 5.76
N SER A 492 22.82 -16.51 4.68
CA SER A 492 23.95 -17.41 4.44
C SER A 492 24.38 -17.38 2.98
N GLN A 493 25.64 -17.03 2.72
CA GLN A 493 26.24 -17.03 1.38
C GLN A 493 27.78 -16.99 1.45
N ASP A 494 28.45 -17.61 0.48
CA ASP A 494 29.92 -17.55 0.29
C ASP A 494 30.78 -17.78 1.54
N GLY A 495 30.38 -18.71 2.41
CA GLY A 495 31.12 -19.03 3.64
C GLY A 495 30.91 -18.00 4.77
N VAL A 496 29.92 -17.12 4.64
CA VAL A 496 29.47 -16.19 5.68
C VAL A 496 28.06 -16.54 6.10
N MET A 497 27.83 -16.59 7.41
CA MET A 497 26.51 -16.77 8.01
C MET A 497 26.24 -15.64 8.99
N LEU A 498 25.06 -15.03 8.91
CA LEU A 498 24.60 -13.99 9.81
C LEU A 498 23.41 -14.51 10.61
N LEU A 499 23.62 -14.62 11.92
CA LEU A 499 22.60 -14.93 12.91
C LEU A 499 22.31 -13.70 13.76
N TYR A 500 21.08 -13.56 14.25
CA TYR A 500 20.73 -12.47 15.14
C TYR A 500 19.72 -12.86 16.22
N GLY A 501 19.68 -12.08 17.30
CA GLY A 501 18.75 -12.25 18.42
C GLY A 501 18.46 -10.93 19.12
N ARG A 502 17.73 -10.94 20.22
CA ARG A 502 17.32 -9.67 20.87
C ARG A 502 18.42 -9.26 21.82
N ALA A 503 18.66 -7.95 21.92
CA ALA A 503 19.71 -7.41 22.77
C ALA A 503 19.60 -7.94 24.22
N GLY A 504 20.72 -8.44 24.74
CA GLY A 504 20.84 -9.01 26.09
C GLY A 504 20.38 -10.46 26.23
N GLU A 505 19.73 -11.07 25.23
CA GLU A 505 19.31 -12.48 25.34
C GLU A 505 20.50 -13.43 25.18
N PRO A 506 20.60 -14.49 26.02
CA PRO A 506 21.56 -15.56 25.79
C PRO A 506 21.22 -16.32 24.50
N GLY A 507 22.26 -16.73 23.78
CA GLY A 507 22.16 -17.45 22.53
C GLY A 507 23.06 -18.68 22.49
N GLU A 508 22.60 -19.69 21.75
CA GLU A 508 23.32 -20.93 21.52
C GLU A 508 23.16 -21.37 20.05
N THR A 509 24.27 -21.70 19.41
CA THR A 509 24.29 -22.27 18.06
C THR A 509 25.08 -23.58 18.06
N VAL A 510 24.52 -24.62 17.44
CA VAL A 510 25.17 -25.93 17.33
C VAL A 510 25.39 -26.29 15.86
N LEU A 511 26.63 -26.60 15.52
CA LEU A 511 27.08 -27.01 14.19
C LEU A 511 27.67 -28.43 14.24
N ARG A 512 27.47 -29.22 13.18
CA ARG A 512 27.94 -30.61 13.10
C ARG A 512 29.25 -30.75 12.30
N TYR A 513 30.24 -31.42 12.89
CA TYR A 513 31.54 -31.73 12.30
C TYR A 513 31.95 -33.19 12.58
N ALA A 514 32.77 -33.78 11.72
CA ALA A 514 33.32 -35.12 11.96
C ALA A 514 34.46 -35.14 12.98
N ALA A 515 35.20 -34.04 13.12
CA ALA A 515 36.25 -33.84 14.11
C ALA A 515 36.22 -32.42 14.66
N ALA A 516 36.90 -32.17 15.79
CA ALA A 516 36.94 -30.85 16.41
C ALA A 516 37.50 -29.80 15.43
N PRO A 517 36.72 -28.77 15.05
CA PRO A 517 37.23 -27.67 14.25
C PRO A 517 38.01 -26.68 15.11
N THR A 518 38.82 -25.83 14.48
CA THR A 518 39.42 -24.66 15.11
C THR A 518 38.40 -23.53 15.15
N VAL A 519 38.13 -23.00 16.35
CA VAL A 519 37.24 -21.86 16.57
C VAL A 519 38.06 -20.65 17.03
N THR A 520 37.99 -19.56 16.27
CA THR A 520 38.67 -18.30 16.59
C THR A 520 37.65 -17.18 16.71
N VAL A 521 37.55 -16.58 17.89
CA VAL A 521 36.73 -15.37 18.10
C VAL A 521 37.54 -14.18 17.58
N VAL A 522 37.04 -13.56 16.50
CA VAL A 522 37.66 -12.40 15.86
C VAL A 522 37.20 -11.11 16.55
N GLU A 523 35.93 -11.06 16.95
CA GLU A 523 35.30 -9.92 17.61
C GLU A 523 34.23 -10.41 18.58
N GLY A 524 34.04 -9.70 19.69
CA GLY A 524 33.00 -9.99 20.67
C GLY A 524 33.33 -11.13 21.63
N GLN A 525 32.31 -11.70 22.26
CA GLN A 525 32.46 -12.74 23.29
C GLN A 525 31.63 -13.96 22.94
N VAL A 526 32.32 -15.04 22.56
CA VAL A 526 31.72 -16.33 22.23
C VAL A 526 32.52 -17.44 22.89
N SER A 527 31.83 -18.30 23.64
CA SER A 527 32.38 -19.54 24.16
C SER A 527 32.14 -20.67 23.17
N SER A 528 33.03 -21.67 23.15
CA SER A 528 32.86 -22.85 22.29
C SER A 528 33.20 -24.14 23.05
N ALA A 529 32.48 -25.21 22.75
CA ALA A 529 32.72 -26.55 23.27
C ALA A 529 32.38 -27.59 22.19
N PHE A 530 33.25 -28.60 22.02
CA PHE A 530 33.03 -29.67 21.05
C PHE A 530 32.74 -31.00 21.76
N ASP A 531 31.59 -31.60 21.45
CA ASP A 531 31.22 -32.95 21.88
C ASP A 531 31.65 -33.95 20.79
N ALA A 532 32.76 -34.65 21.03
CA ALA A 532 33.30 -35.62 20.08
C ALA A 532 32.40 -36.85 19.87
N ALA A 533 31.52 -37.20 20.82
CA ALA A 533 30.62 -38.34 20.68
C ALA A 533 29.48 -38.05 19.70
N LYS A 534 29.03 -36.79 19.66
CA LYS A 534 27.96 -36.34 18.75
C LYS A 534 28.48 -35.65 17.49
N GLY A 535 29.72 -35.17 17.52
CA GLY A 535 30.27 -34.26 16.52
C GLY A 535 29.71 -32.83 16.63
N ASP A 536 29.15 -32.46 17.77
CA ASP A 536 28.46 -31.19 17.95
C ASP A 536 29.44 -30.13 18.46
N LEU A 537 29.68 -29.10 17.65
CA LEU A 537 30.29 -27.85 18.09
C LEU A 537 29.19 -26.92 18.61
N LYS A 538 29.19 -26.67 19.91
CA LYS A 538 28.29 -25.73 20.58
C LYS A 538 28.98 -24.40 20.81
N LEU A 539 28.34 -23.32 20.37
CA LEU A 539 28.74 -21.94 20.59
C LEU A 539 27.75 -21.27 21.54
N GLY A 540 28.23 -20.65 22.61
CA GLY A 540 27.41 -19.92 23.59
C GLY A 540 27.80 -18.45 23.68
N TYR A 541 26.82 -17.55 23.68
CA TYR A 541 27.03 -16.10 23.60
C TYR A 541 25.84 -15.32 24.17
N THR A 542 26.00 -14.00 24.29
CA THR A 542 24.90 -13.07 24.57
C THR A 542 24.79 -12.11 23.38
N HIS A 543 23.57 -11.86 22.90
CA HIS A 543 23.38 -10.93 21.77
C HIS A 543 23.62 -9.49 22.26
N GLN A 544 24.77 -8.92 21.91
CA GLN A 544 25.12 -7.56 22.27
C GLN A 544 26.00 -6.97 21.17
N GLY A 545 25.46 -6.03 20.38
CA GLY A 545 26.13 -5.51 19.20
C GLY A 545 26.45 -6.63 18.22
N ARG A 546 27.75 -6.82 17.94
CA ARG A 546 28.27 -7.80 17.00
C ARG A 546 29.34 -8.69 17.65
N SER A 547 29.31 -9.97 17.32
CA SER A 547 30.43 -10.90 17.49
C SER A 547 30.73 -11.58 16.16
N VAL A 548 32.01 -11.86 15.89
CA VAL A 548 32.46 -12.53 14.67
C VAL A 548 33.34 -13.71 15.05
N VAL A 549 33.00 -14.90 14.55
CA VAL A 549 33.70 -16.15 14.83
C VAL A 549 34.14 -16.78 13.52
N ARG A 550 35.41 -17.18 13.44
CA ARG A 550 35.94 -17.97 12.34
C ARG A 550 36.02 -19.44 12.76
N ILE A 551 35.53 -20.33 11.91
CA ILE A 551 35.54 -21.77 12.15
C ILE A 551 36.19 -22.46 10.96
N GLU A 552 37.21 -23.26 11.21
CA GLU A 552 38.04 -23.89 10.18
C GLU A 552 38.34 -25.36 10.53
N GLY A 553 38.43 -26.21 9.51
CA GLY A 553 38.70 -27.64 9.68
C GLY A 553 37.48 -28.45 10.08
N GLY A 554 37.70 -29.55 10.79
CA GLY A 554 36.63 -30.43 11.28
C GLY A 554 35.92 -31.30 10.24
N ASP A 555 36.21 -31.12 8.93
CA ASP A 555 35.59 -31.73 7.72
C ASP A 555 34.72 -30.78 6.87
N ARG A 556 34.64 -29.50 7.24
CA ARG A 556 33.82 -28.49 6.55
C ARG A 556 34.68 -27.38 5.93
N PRO A 557 34.16 -26.65 4.92
CA PRO A 557 34.81 -25.43 4.45
C PRO A 557 34.89 -24.37 5.57
N PRO A 558 35.80 -23.38 5.48
CA PRO A 558 35.84 -22.26 6.43
C PRO A 558 34.52 -21.50 6.52
N LEU A 559 34.16 -21.09 7.73
CA LEU A 559 32.98 -20.26 8.02
C LEU A 559 33.39 -18.98 8.75
N THR A 560 32.85 -17.85 8.30
CA THR A 560 32.73 -16.63 9.11
C THR A 560 31.30 -16.53 9.62
N LEU A 561 31.11 -16.74 10.92
CA LEU A 561 29.84 -16.62 11.59
C LEU A 561 29.75 -15.25 12.27
N ILE A 562 28.78 -14.45 11.84
CA ILE A 562 28.43 -13.17 12.44
C ILE A 562 27.22 -13.40 13.33
N ILE A 563 27.32 -12.99 14.59
CA ILE A 563 26.25 -13.03 15.58
C ILE A 563 25.95 -11.59 15.98
N ALA A 564 24.71 -11.16 15.74
CA ALA A 564 24.29 -9.79 15.97
C ALA A 564 23.13 -9.72 16.98
N ASP A 565 22.98 -8.59 17.67
CA ASP A 565 21.65 -8.21 18.13
C ASP A 565 20.79 -7.70 16.96
N GLU A 566 19.49 -7.56 17.19
CA GLU A 566 18.52 -7.22 16.16
C GLU A 566 18.76 -5.84 15.53
N ALA A 567 19.26 -4.88 16.31
CA ALA A 567 19.58 -3.54 15.80
C ALA A 567 20.81 -3.60 14.89
N GLU A 568 21.86 -4.31 15.33
CA GLU A 568 23.05 -4.55 14.51
C GLU A 568 22.72 -5.32 13.23
N GLY A 569 21.90 -6.36 13.31
CA GLY A 569 21.46 -7.16 12.15
C GLY A 569 20.70 -6.32 11.11
N ALA A 570 19.97 -5.29 11.54
CA ALA A 570 19.26 -4.39 10.65
C ALA A 570 20.18 -3.57 9.73
N HIS A 571 21.47 -3.42 10.04
CA HIS A 571 22.44 -2.73 9.17
C HIS A 571 22.96 -3.58 8.00
N TYR A 572 22.62 -4.87 7.94
CA TYR A 572 23.09 -5.78 6.90
C TYR A 572 22.12 -5.86 5.73
N TRP A 573 22.67 -5.88 4.52
CA TRP A 573 21.98 -6.02 3.25
C TRP A 573 22.57 -7.19 2.48
N ARG A 574 21.69 -8.11 2.07
CA ARG A 574 22.04 -9.16 1.12
C ARG A 574 21.69 -8.64 -0.28
N GLN A 575 22.68 -8.51 -1.15
CA GLN A 575 22.43 -8.12 -2.54
C GLN A 575 23.35 -8.90 -3.49
N GLY A 576 22.74 -9.60 -4.45
CA GLY A 576 23.46 -10.60 -5.25
C GLY A 576 24.16 -11.62 -4.35
N ASP A 577 25.46 -11.81 -4.57
CA ASP A 577 26.32 -12.69 -3.78
C ASP A 577 27.10 -11.93 -2.68
N ALA A 578 26.82 -10.64 -2.47
CA ALA A 578 27.51 -9.81 -1.47
C ALA A 578 26.66 -9.60 -0.21
N LEU A 579 27.32 -9.60 0.95
CA LEU A 579 26.74 -9.12 2.20
C LEU A 579 27.37 -7.78 2.52
N VAL A 580 26.55 -6.75 2.66
CA VAL A 580 26.99 -5.36 2.86
C VAL A 580 26.44 -4.85 4.17
N ARG A 581 27.27 -4.20 4.99
CA ARG A 581 26.88 -3.60 6.26
C ARG A 581 27.16 -2.10 6.24
N GLY A 582 26.25 -1.32 6.82
CA GLY A 582 26.39 0.11 7.03
C GLY A 582 25.24 0.86 6.37
N PRO A 583 25.32 1.16 5.05
CA PRO A 583 24.47 2.12 4.38
C PRO A 583 22.97 1.95 4.64
N ALA A 584 22.23 3.06 4.64
CA ALA A 584 20.78 3.09 4.84
C ALA A 584 19.99 2.25 3.83
N LEU A 585 20.51 2.05 2.62
CA LEU A 585 19.97 1.13 1.62
C LEU A 585 21.06 0.64 0.68
N VAL A 586 21.02 -0.64 0.30
CA VAL A 586 21.78 -1.19 -0.83
C VAL A 586 20.81 -1.69 -1.89
N ARG A 587 20.84 -1.08 -3.08
CA ARG A 587 19.92 -1.34 -4.20
C ARG A 587 20.45 -2.44 -5.11
N SER A 588 21.74 -2.42 -5.44
CA SER A 588 22.34 -3.40 -6.34
C SER A 588 23.78 -3.71 -5.96
N ALA A 589 24.23 -4.90 -6.36
CA ALA A 589 25.59 -5.37 -6.19
C ALA A 589 25.98 -6.20 -7.41
N VAL A 590 26.93 -5.71 -8.20
CA VAL A 590 27.38 -6.35 -9.44
C VAL A 590 28.89 -6.55 -9.40
N ALA A 591 29.32 -7.81 -9.40
CA ALA A 591 30.74 -8.18 -9.45
C ALA A 591 31.20 -8.41 -10.90
N LYS A 592 32.23 -7.68 -11.34
CA LYS A 592 32.85 -7.87 -12.66
C LYS A 592 34.33 -7.50 -12.64
N GLY A 593 35.20 -8.36 -13.17
CA GLY A 593 36.63 -8.08 -13.33
C GLY A 593 37.37 -7.78 -12.01
N GLY A 594 36.99 -8.42 -10.91
CA GLY A 594 37.59 -8.19 -9.58
C GLY A 594 37.10 -6.92 -8.86
N VAL A 595 36.12 -6.21 -9.43
CA VAL A 595 35.47 -5.04 -8.83
C VAL A 595 34.03 -5.38 -8.47
N LEU A 596 33.58 -4.93 -7.29
CA LEU A 596 32.19 -4.97 -6.88
C LEU A 596 31.61 -3.55 -6.97
N ALA A 597 30.69 -3.34 -7.90
CA ALA A 597 29.92 -2.10 -8.00
C ALA A 597 28.65 -2.20 -7.16
N LEU A 598 28.52 -1.31 -6.19
CA LEU A 598 27.37 -1.15 -5.33
C LEU A 598 26.63 0.15 -5.68
N THR A 599 25.31 0.09 -5.64
CA THR A 599 24.46 1.30 -5.64
C THR A 599 23.55 1.29 -4.42
N GLY A 600 23.23 2.47 -3.90
CA GLY A 600 22.41 2.58 -2.70
C GLY A 600 22.37 3.99 -2.15
N ASP A 601 21.87 4.09 -0.92
CA ASP A 601 21.58 5.35 -0.28
C ASP A 601 22.25 5.44 1.10
N THR A 602 22.68 6.65 1.46
CA THR A 602 23.13 7.01 2.81
C THR A 602 22.27 8.15 3.33
N ASP A 603 21.80 8.07 4.58
CA ASP A 603 21.03 9.10 5.29
C ASP A 603 21.91 9.97 6.22
N GLY A 604 23.15 9.53 6.45
CA GLY A 604 24.19 10.25 7.17
C GLY A 604 25.58 9.77 6.72
N ALA A 605 26.64 10.27 7.37
CA ALA A 605 27.97 9.69 7.18
C ALA A 605 28.00 8.30 7.80
N ASP A 606 28.33 7.27 7.02
CA ASP A 606 28.18 5.89 7.46
C ASP A 606 29.32 4.98 6.95
N GLY A 607 29.63 3.94 7.72
CA GLY A 607 30.62 2.95 7.33
C GLY A 607 30.17 2.13 6.13
N LEU A 608 31.14 1.47 5.48
CA LEU A 608 30.86 0.44 4.48
C LEU A 608 31.76 -0.76 4.75
N GLU A 609 31.15 -1.90 5.02
CA GLU A 609 31.84 -3.18 5.17
C GLU A 609 31.19 -4.22 4.26
N VAL A 610 32.01 -4.98 3.52
CA VAL A 610 31.52 -5.87 2.47
C VAL A 610 32.21 -7.22 2.52
N TRP A 611 31.41 -8.28 2.68
CA TRP A 611 31.81 -9.64 2.34
C TRP A 611 31.47 -9.86 0.87
N ALA A 612 32.48 -9.74 0.02
CA ALA A 612 32.35 -9.80 -1.43
C ALA A 612 32.66 -11.20 -1.98
N PRO A 613 32.16 -11.54 -3.18
CA PRO A 613 32.51 -12.79 -3.86
C PRO A 613 34.02 -12.97 -4.02
N LYS A 614 34.47 -14.23 -4.07
CA LYS A 614 35.88 -14.57 -4.24
C LYS A 614 36.48 -13.89 -5.48
N GLY A 615 37.65 -13.27 -5.31
CA GLY A 615 38.37 -12.57 -6.37
C GLY A 615 38.07 -11.07 -6.46
N VAL A 616 37.04 -10.56 -5.78
CA VAL A 616 36.85 -9.12 -5.62
C VAL A 616 37.96 -8.52 -4.76
N ARG A 617 38.52 -7.39 -5.21
CA ARG A 617 39.60 -6.66 -4.52
C ARG A 617 39.34 -5.16 -4.43
N ALA A 618 38.32 -4.65 -5.11
CA ALA A 618 37.97 -3.23 -5.12
C ALA A 618 36.45 -3.04 -5.07
N VAL A 619 36.02 -1.95 -4.43
CA VAL A 619 34.61 -1.57 -4.29
C VAL A 619 34.38 -0.22 -4.94
N ILE A 620 33.25 -0.10 -5.65
CA ILE A 620 32.71 1.16 -6.16
C ILE A 620 31.35 1.37 -5.50
N TRP A 621 31.08 2.57 -4.99
CA TRP A 621 29.80 2.98 -4.43
C TRP A 621 29.24 4.14 -5.24
N ASN A 622 28.04 3.98 -5.81
CA ASN A 622 27.36 4.99 -6.63
C ASN A 622 28.28 5.60 -7.73
N GLY A 623 29.09 4.74 -8.37
CA GLY A 623 30.05 5.14 -9.41
C GLY A 623 31.40 5.69 -8.90
N ALA A 624 31.56 5.94 -7.60
CA ALA A 624 32.81 6.41 -7.01
C ALA A 624 33.63 5.26 -6.41
N LYS A 625 34.95 5.26 -6.63
CA LYS A 625 35.86 4.28 -6.02
C LYS A 625 35.91 4.48 -4.50
N VAL A 626 35.74 3.40 -3.74
CA VAL A 626 35.89 3.40 -2.28
C VAL A 626 37.25 2.81 -1.93
N ALA A 627 38.07 3.55 -1.18
CA ALA A 627 39.30 3.00 -0.63
C ALA A 627 38.94 2.00 0.47
N THR A 628 39.37 0.76 0.33
CA THR A 628 39.07 -0.33 1.27
C THR A 628 40.34 -0.98 1.78
N THR A 629 40.31 -1.47 3.02
CA THR A 629 41.30 -2.40 3.58
C THR A 629 40.64 -3.73 3.92
N VAL A 630 41.43 -4.79 4.10
CA VAL A 630 40.90 -6.08 4.58
C VAL A 630 40.73 -5.98 6.10
N GLY A 631 39.49 -6.12 6.57
CA GLY A 631 39.15 -6.13 7.99
C GLY A 631 39.53 -7.45 8.68
N ALA A 632 39.55 -7.43 10.01
CA ALA A 632 39.86 -8.63 10.82
C ALA A 632 38.90 -9.81 10.53
N ALA A 633 37.66 -9.51 10.15
CA ALA A 633 36.62 -10.47 9.75
C ALA A 633 36.76 -10.99 8.31
N GLY A 634 37.80 -10.60 7.56
CA GLY A 634 38.01 -11.00 6.16
C GLY A 634 37.16 -10.25 5.15
N SER A 635 36.37 -9.27 5.60
CA SER A 635 35.60 -8.32 4.79
C SER A 635 36.48 -7.21 4.21
N LEU A 636 35.98 -6.53 3.18
CA LEU A 636 36.53 -5.25 2.71
C LEU A 636 35.85 -4.12 3.49
N VAL A 637 36.63 -3.32 4.23
CA VAL A 637 36.14 -2.21 5.05
C VAL A 637 36.60 -0.90 4.45
N ALA A 638 35.68 0.05 4.26
CA ALA A 638 36.01 1.38 3.79
C ALA A 638 36.92 2.10 4.79
N VAL A 639 37.98 2.74 4.28
CA VAL A 639 38.96 3.48 5.09
C VAL A 639 38.37 4.79 5.62
N GLN A 640 37.37 5.33 4.93
CA GLN A 640 36.62 6.51 5.34
C GLN A 640 35.13 6.22 5.21
N PRO A 641 34.28 6.80 6.08
CA PRO A 641 32.84 6.72 5.93
C PRO A 641 32.38 7.23 4.55
N LEU A 642 31.34 6.61 4.01
CA LEU A 642 30.56 7.17 2.94
C LEU A 642 29.93 8.47 3.44
N SER A 643 29.89 9.49 2.59
CA SER A 643 29.23 10.76 2.91
C SER A 643 27.71 10.62 2.96
N GLY A 644 27.06 11.36 3.87
CA GLY A 644 25.60 11.54 3.88
C GLY A 644 25.10 12.62 2.91
N PRO A 645 23.77 12.90 2.92
CA PRO A 645 23.17 13.99 2.16
C PRO A 645 23.67 15.35 2.65
N ALA A 646 23.70 16.33 1.76
CA ALA A 646 23.92 17.72 2.12
C ALA A 646 22.59 18.38 2.48
N ASP A 647 22.64 19.44 3.30
CA ASP A 647 21.46 20.20 3.70
C ASP A 647 20.76 20.82 2.49
N ILE A 648 19.42 20.77 2.50
CA ILE A 648 18.57 21.39 1.50
C ILE A 648 17.98 22.66 2.10
N VAL A 649 18.31 23.81 1.51
CA VAL A 649 17.68 25.08 1.87
C VAL A 649 16.41 25.24 1.02
N LEU A 650 15.26 25.26 1.68
CA LEU A 650 13.97 25.47 1.02
C LEU A 650 13.63 26.97 0.97
N PRO A 651 13.16 27.49 -0.18
CA PRO A 651 12.76 28.88 -0.27
C PRO A 651 11.47 29.13 0.53
N ALA A 652 11.37 30.33 1.11
CA ALA A 652 10.10 30.83 1.61
C ALA A 652 9.15 31.13 0.44
N LEU A 653 7.87 30.83 0.61
CA LEU A 653 6.83 31.12 -0.39
C LEU A 653 6.23 32.50 -0.10
N THR A 654 6.85 33.57 -0.60
CA THR A 654 6.47 34.96 -0.27
C THR A 654 5.74 35.69 -1.39
N ASP A 655 5.96 35.30 -2.65
CA ASP A 655 5.50 36.05 -3.81
C ASP A 655 4.16 35.52 -4.31
N TRP A 656 3.11 35.65 -3.49
CA TRP A 656 1.78 35.17 -3.82
C TRP A 656 0.96 36.19 -4.61
N ARG A 657 0.20 35.67 -5.57
CA ARG A 657 -0.83 36.40 -6.32
C ARG A 657 -2.17 35.73 -6.16
N MET A 658 -3.25 36.50 -6.19
CA MET A 658 -4.61 36.01 -6.02
C MET A 658 -5.57 36.58 -7.06
N ALA A 659 -6.46 35.72 -7.54
CA ALA A 659 -7.63 36.09 -8.33
C ALA A 659 -8.91 35.44 -7.80
N LYS A 660 -10.06 36.09 -8.05
CA LYS A 660 -11.36 35.47 -7.80
C LYS A 660 -11.60 34.33 -8.78
N GLY A 661 -12.13 33.21 -8.30
CA GLY A 661 -12.25 31.95 -9.05
C GLY A 661 -13.66 31.42 -9.22
N SER A 662 -14.68 32.18 -8.84
CA SER A 662 -16.10 31.83 -9.01
C SER A 662 -16.85 32.87 -9.85
N PRO A 663 -16.38 33.21 -11.07
CA PRO A 663 -17.11 34.12 -11.94
C PRO A 663 -18.51 33.60 -12.28
N GLU A 664 -18.75 32.29 -12.17
CA GLU A 664 -20.07 31.67 -12.33
C GLU A 664 -21.13 32.20 -11.36
N ALA A 665 -20.75 32.83 -10.24
CA ALA A 665 -21.70 33.47 -9.34
C ALA A 665 -22.25 34.79 -9.91
N ASP A 666 -21.50 35.47 -10.78
CA ASP A 666 -21.89 36.77 -11.35
C ASP A 666 -23.14 36.62 -12.23
N PRO A 667 -24.18 37.46 -12.06
CA PRO A 667 -25.37 37.41 -12.91
C PRO A 667 -25.04 37.65 -14.39
N ALA A 668 -24.00 38.44 -14.70
CA ALA A 668 -23.57 38.74 -16.07
C ALA A 668 -22.66 37.66 -16.69
N PHE A 669 -22.34 36.59 -15.96
CA PHE A 669 -21.53 35.50 -16.49
C PHE A 669 -22.20 34.82 -17.70
N ASP A 670 -21.44 34.72 -18.80
CA ASP A 670 -21.90 34.05 -20.01
C ASP A 670 -21.78 32.52 -19.88
N ASP A 671 -22.92 31.87 -19.73
CA ASP A 671 -23.07 30.41 -19.71
C ASP A 671 -23.67 29.87 -21.01
N SER A 672 -23.63 30.63 -22.11
CA SER A 672 -24.20 30.22 -23.40
C SER A 672 -23.66 28.89 -23.90
N ALA A 673 -22.38 28.60 -23.64
CA ALA A 673 -21.71 27.35 -24.00
C ALA A 673 -21.96 26.17 -23.04
N TRP A 674 -22.63 26.38 -21.90
CA TRP A 674 -22.88 25.30 -20.93
C TRP A 674 -23.99 24.36 -21.43
N GLN A 675 -23.91 23.09 -21.03
CA GLN A 675 -24.94 22.12 -21.37
C GLN A 675 -26.26 22.48 -20.68
N ALA A 676 -27.37 22.47 -21.42
CA ALA A 676 -28.69 22.57 -20.82
C ALA A 676 -29.03 21.30 -20.05
N ILE A 677 -29.64 21.44 -18.87
CA ILE A 677 -30.19 20.31 -18.14
C ILE A 677 -31.53 19.94 -18.76
N ASP A 678 -31.64 18.69 -19.20
CA ASP A 678 -32.81 18.18 -19.91
C ASP A 678 -33.38 16.92 -19.22
N ARG A 679 -34.26 16.19 -19.91
CA ARG A 679 -34.88 14.95 -19.42
C ARG A 679 -34.15 13.70 -19.91
N ARG A 680 -32.84 13.78 -20.20
CA ARG A 680 -32.04 12.62 -20.63
C ARG A 680 -32.07 11.50 -19.60
N SER A 681 -31.85 10.29 -20.10
CA SER A 681 -31.76 9.10 -19.27
C SER A 681 -30.57 9.19 -18.32
N TYR A 682 -30.70 8.46 -17.21
CA TYR A 682 -29.69 8.35 -16.16
C TYR A 682 -29.75 6.93 -15.60
N ALA A 683 -28.65 6.50 -15.01
CA ALA A 683 -28.51 5.22 -14.32
C ALA A 683 -28.17 5.29 -12.82
N PRO A 684 -27.87 6.46 -12.20
CA PRO A 684 -27.67 6.53 -10.76
C PRO A 684 -28.74 5.85 -9.91
N THR A 685 -28.32 5.21 -8.82
CA THR A 685 -29.20 4.51 -7.86
C THR A 685 -29.99 5.48 -6.98
N THR A 686 -29.59 6.75 -6.92
CA THR A 686 -30.29 7.77 -6.17
C THR A 686 -31.55 8.23 -6.90
N ILE A 687 -32.71 8.04 -6.26
CA ILE A 687 -34.00 8.43 -6.81
C ILE A 687 -34.14 9.95 -6.75
N ARG A 688 -34.43 10.58 -7.91
CA ARG A 688 -34.83 11.98 -7.97
C ARG A 688 -36.33 12.13 -7.73
N PRO A 689 -36.81 13.28 -7.22
CA PRO A 689 -38.24 13.58 -7.16
C PRO A 689 -38.92 13.54 -8.54
N ASP A 690 -40.18 13.09 -8.57
CA ASP A 690 -40.97 13.00 -9.80
C ASP A 690 -41.13 14.38 -10.48
N GLY A 691 -41.08 14.38 -11.81
CA GLY A 691 -41.26 15.57 -12.63
C GLY A 691 -40.04 16.50 -12.73
N GLN A 692 -39.01 16.30 -11.91
CA GLN A 692 -37.75 17.07 -12.00
C GLN A 692 -36.86 16.57 -13.16
N PRO A 693 -36.10 17.47 -13.82
CA PRO A 693 -35.10 17.06 -14.81
C PRO A 693 -33.98 16.26 -14.16
N ASN A 694 -33.18 15.56 -14.96
CA ASN A 694 -32.02 14.85 -14.43
C ASN A 694 -30.87 15.84 -14.21
N MET A 695 -30.50 16.09 -12.96
CA MET A 695 -29.45 17.05 -12.60
C MET A 695 -28.11 16.40 -12.24
N SER A 696 -28.02 15.06 -12.18
CA SER A 696 -26.80 14.39 -11.76
C SER A 696 -25.66 14.60 -12.76
N MET A 697 -24.47 14.94 -12.24
CA MET A 697 -23.32 15.34 -13.06
C MET A 697 -22.84 14.26 -14.03
N ASP A 698 -22.92 12.99 -13.64
CA ASP A 698 -22.42 11.86 -14.43
C ASP A 698 -23.13 11.77 -15.79
N ALA A 699 -24.43 12.03 -15.83
CA ALA A 699 -25.23 11.97 -17.07
C ALA A 699 -24.87 13.05 -18.11
N TYR A 700 -24.00 13.99 -17.75
CA TYR A 700 -23.47 15.05 -18.61
C TYR A 700 -21.98 14.85 -18.95
N GLY A 701 -21.41 13.69 -18.61
CA GLY A 701 -20.00 13.34 -18.85
C GLY A 701 -19.03 13.95 -17.84
N PHE A 702 -19.53 14.32 -16.65
CA PHE A 702 -18.72 14.89 -15.58
C PHE A 702 -18.71 13.93 -14.40
N HIS A 703 -17.54 13.39 -14.05
CA HIS A 703 -17.43 12.30 -13.07
C HIS A 703 -16.59 12.64 -11.84
N ASP A 704 -15.78 13.71 -11.92
CA ASP A 704 -14.76 14.02 -10.93
C ASP A 704 -14.77 15.51 -10.59
N GLY A 705 -14.58 15.82 -9.30
CA GLY A 705 -14.39 17.17 -8.79
C GLY A 705 -15.61 18.08 -8.83
N ASP A 706 -15.36 19.38 -8.79
CA ASP A 706 -16.39 20.42 -8.72
C ASP A 706 -17.26 20.47 -9.98
N VAL A 707 -18.57 20.73 -9.80
CA VAL A 707 -19.53 20.95 -10.88
C VAL A 707 -20.41 22.16 -10.55
N TRP A 708 -20.67 22.98 -11.57
CA TRP A 708 -21.50 24.18 -11.46
C TRP A 708 -22.85 24.02 -12.15
N TYR A 709 -23.86 24.63 -11.54
CA TYR A 709 -25.23 24.71 -12.03
C TYR A 709 -25.64 26.18 -12.08
N ARG A 710 -26.29 26.59 -13.17
CA ARG A 710 -26.88 27.93 -13.30
C ARG A 710 -28.35 27.82 -13.66
N GLY A 711 -29.22 28.34 -12.79
CA GLY A 711 -30.67 28.24 -12.90
C GLY A 711 -31.31 29.61 -13.11
N ARG A 712 -32.10 29.79 -14.17
CA ARG A 712 -32.87 31.02 -14.43
C ARG A 712 -34.32 30.81 -14.06
N PHE A 713 -34.92 31.77 -13.37
CA PHE A 713 -36.32 31.69 -12.96
C PHE A 713 -36.95 33.08 -12.78
N SER A 714 -38.28 33.13 -12.91
CA SER A 714 -39.08 34.30 -12.56
C SER A 714 -39.58 34.19 -11.12
N GLY A 715 -39.24 35.14 -10.27
CA GLY A 715 -39.62 35.19 -8.85
C GLY A 715 -41.13 35.29 -8.64
N THR A 716 -41.62 34.64 -7.59
CA THR A 716 -43.01 34.71 -7.12
C THR A 716 -43.04 34.98 -5.61
N PRO A 717 -44.19 35.35 -5.01
CA PRO A 717 -44.30 35.45 -3.55
C PRO A 717 -43.94 34.17 -2.78
N ASP A 718 -43.95 33.02 -3.47
CA ASP A 718 -43.54 31.72 -2.94
C ASP A 718 -42.03 31.46 -3.10
N THR A 719 -41.24 32.39 -3.63
CA THR A 719 -39.77 32.26 -3.74
C THR A 719 -39.07 32.77 -2.47
N LYS A 720 -39.11 32.00 -1.38
CA LYS A 720 -38.52 32.42 -0.08
C LYS A 720 -37.31 31.62 0.37
N ALA A 721 -37.18 30.39 -0.11
CA ALA A 721 -36.06 29.51 0.22
C ALA A 721 -35.66 28.66 -0.98
N LEU A 722 -34.38 28.31 -1.04
CA LEU A 722 -33.83 27.31 -1.94
C LEU A 722 -33.58 26.02 -1.17
N SER A 723 -34.26 24.94 -1.52
CA SER A 723 -34.05 23.60 -0.99
C SER A 723 -33.32 22.74 -2.02
N LEU A 724 -32.22 22.10 -1.62
CA LEU A 724 -31.35 21.28 -2.46
C LEU A 724 -31.23 19.86 -1.89
N PHE A 725 -31.25 18.87 -2.77
CA PHE A 725 -30.76 17.52 -2.49
C PHE A 725 -29.57 17.28 -3.40
N TYR A 726 -28.43 16.88 -2.83
CA TYR A 726 -27.15 16.83 -3.55
C TYR A 726 -26.30 15.63 -3.12
N GLY A 727 -25.46 15.16 -4.04
CA GLY A 727 -24.43 14.15 -3.79
C GLY A 727 -23.05 14.80 -3.89
N ALA A 728 -22.30 14.81 -2.80
CA ALA A 728 -20.99 15.46 -2.71
C ALA A 728 -19.86 14.50 -2.32
N GLY A 729 -20.21 13.24 -1.99
CA GLY A 729 -19.27 12.31 -1.36
C GLY A 729 -19.04 12.67 0.12
N GLY A 730 -18.09 11.97 0.76
CA GLY A 730 -17.98 11.87 2.22
C GLY A 730 -17.33 13.07 2.91
N ALA A 731 -16.74 13.97 2.13
CA ALA A 731 -16.18 15.23 2.61
C ALA A 731 -16.28 16.32 1.55
N GLY A 732 -17.31 16.29 0.69
CA GLY A 732 -17.59 17.36 -0.27
C GLY A 732 -18.33 18.55 0.34
N LEU A 733 -18.96 19.38 -0.50
CA LEU A 733 -19.79 20.52 -0.09
C LEU A 733 -20.77 20.96 -1.20
N VAL A 734 -21.73 21.81 -0.84
CA VAL A 734 -22.54 22.62 -1.77
C VAL A 734 -22.51 24.09 -1.35
N GLN A 735 -22.34 25.00 -2.31
CA GLN A 735 -22.46 26.46 -2.13
C GLN A 735 -23.47 27.05 -3.11
N ALA A 736 -24.22 28.07 -2.69
CA ALA A 736 -25.23 28.71 -3.52
C ALA A 736 -25.17 30.25 -3.50
N TRP A 737 -25.52 30.85 -4.63
CA TRP A 737 -25.66 32.28 -4.85
C TRP A 737 -26.96 32.60 -5.58
N ILE A 738 -27.48 33.79 -5.35
CA ILE A 738 -28.55 34.40 -6.16
C ILE A 738 -28.11 35.79 -6.61
N ASP A 739 -28.12 36.03 -7.92
CA ASP A 739 -27.70 37.30 -8.54
C ASP A 739 -26.32 37.80 -8.05
N GLY A 740 -25.38 36.88 -7.83
CA GLY A 740 -24.04 37.18 -7.30
C GLY A 740 -23.94 37.27 -5.78
N GLN A 741 -25.06 37.31 -5.05
CA GLN A 741 -25.07 37.30 -3.59
C GLN A 741 -24.96 35.87 -3.06
N PHE A 742 -23.95 35.60 -2.22
CA PHE A 742 -23.82 34.32 -1.52
C PHE A 742 -24.94 34.14 -0.51
N ILE A 743 -25.62 32.99 -0.54
CA ILE A 743 -26.76 32.68 0.34
C ILE A 743 -26.49 31.53 1.31
N GLY A 744 -25.46 30.71 1.08
CA GLY A 744 -25.03 29.72 2.05
C GLY A 744 -24.21 28.56 1.48
N GLU A 745 -23.70 27.77 2.43
CA GLU A 745 -22.97 26.52 2.23
C GLU A 745 -23.58 25.40 3.08
N ALA A 746 -23.47 24.16 2.62
CA ALA A 746 -23.71 22.98 3.44
C ALA A 746 -22.68 21.88 3.14
N GLU A 747 -22.38 21.06 4.14
CA GLU A 747 -21.41 19.97 4.09
C GLU A 747 -22.05 18.68 4.64
N PRO A 748 -21.76 17.49 4.05
CA PRO A 748 -22.11 16.22 4.67
C PRO A 748 -21.35 15.99 5.99
N PRO A 749 -21.88 15.20 6.94
CA PRO A 749 -21.15 14.82 8.15
C PRO A 749 -19.87 14.02 7.85
N THR A 750 -18.76 14.38 8.51
CA THR A 750 -17.43 13.74 8.36
C THR A 750 -17.03 12.94 9.62
N GLY A 751 -15.86 12.27 9.60
CA GLY A 751 -15.34 11.56 10.78
C GLY A 751 -15.88 10.15 10.94
N LEU A 752 -16.34 9.54 9.85
CA LEU A 752 -16.89 8.19 9.82
C LEU A 752 -16.06 7.31 8.86
N PRO A 753 -15.72 6.07 9.26
CA PRO A 753 -15.07 5.10 8.37
C PRO A 753 -16.01 4.55 7.28
N ARG A 754 -17.30 4.90 7.35
CA ARG A 754 -18.31 4.73 6.28
C ARG A 754 -19.09 6.05 6.18
N PRO A 755 -18.66 6.99 5.33
CA PRO A 755 -19.22 8.34 5.32
C PRO A 755 -20.61 8.40 4.69
N ILE A 756 -21.37 9.43 5.06
CA ILE A 756 -22.60 9.80 4.37
C ILE A 756 -22.22 10.67 3.17
N THR A 757 -22.71 10.31 1.99
CA THR A 757 -22.24 10.86 0.71
C THR A 757 -23.25 11.73 -0.05
N THR A 758 -24.50 11.76 0.42
CA THR A 758 -25.55 12.69 -0.03
C THR A 758 -26.04 13.56 1.12
N GLY A 759 -26.54 14.76 0.81
CA GLY A 759 -27.06 15.69 1.80
C GLY A 759 -28.21 16.53 1.28
N THR A 760 -28.93 17.16 2.20
CA THR A 760 -29.96 18.17 1.90
C THR A 760 -29.53 19.51 2.47
N ALA A 761 -29.78 20.60 1.75
CA ALA A 761 -29.53 21.96 2.20
C ALA A 761 -30.78 22.82 1.99
N ARG A 762 -31.00 23.80 2.88
CA ARG A 762 -32.09 24.77 2.74
C ARG A 762 -31.58 26.16 3.10
N PHE A 763 -31.60 27.06 2.13
CA PHE A 763 -31.10 28.44 2.26
C PHE A 763 -32.25 29.43 2.15
N ALA A 764 -32.25 30.46 3.01
CA ALA A 764 -33.19 31.56 2.86
C ALA A 764 -32.80 32.43 1.66
N LEU A 765 -33.78 32.89 0.89
CA LEU A 765 -33.56 33.80 -0.22
C LEU A 765 -33.86 35.26 0.20
N PRO A 766 -33.14 36.24 -0.37
CA PRO A 766 -33.42 37.65 -0.11
C PRO A 766 -34.82 38.01 -0.59
N ALA A 767 -35.46 39.00 0.04
CA ALA A 767 -36.82 39.42 -0.30
C ALA A 767 -36.98 39.83 -1.78
N GLY A 768 -35.90 40.35 -2.39
CA GLY A 768 -35.87 40.70 -3.81
C GLY A 768 -36.09 39.53 -4.76
N ALA A 769 -35.84 38.28 -4.33
CA ALA A 769 -36.02 37.06 -5.13
C ALA A 769 -37.49 36.72 -5.43
N GLN A 770 -38.43 37.42 -4.79
CA GLN A 770 -39.87 37.14 -4.85
C GLN A 770 -40.56 37.75 -6.08
N SER A 771 -39.83 38.46 -6.96
CA SER A 771 -40.39 39.07 -8.17
C SER A 771 -39.30 39.42 -9.17
N GLY A 772 -39.57 39.25 -10.46
CA GLY A 772 -38.64 39.58 -11.53
C GLY A 772 -37.75 38.39 -11.92
N GLU A 773 -36.83 38.62 -12.85
CA GLU A 773 -35.93 37.57 -13.33
C GLU A 773 -34.69 37.47 -12.46
N HIS A 774 -34.29 36.24 -12.12
CA HIS A 774 -33.16 35.94 -11.24
C HIS A 774 -32.30 34.80 -11.77
N VAL A 775 -31.05 34.78 -11.32
CA VAL A 775 -30.09 33.71 -11.61
C VAL A 775 -29.62 33.09 -10.30
N LEU A 776 -29.82 31.77 -10.16
CA LEU A 776 -29.17 30.93 -9.18
C LEU A 776 -27.86 30.41 -9.74
N SER A 777 -26.81 30.45 -8.93
CA SER A 777 -25.58 29.69 -9.18
C SER A 777 -25.35 28.72 -8.03
N VAL A 778 -25.09 27.45 -8.33
CA VAL A 778 -24.83 26.43 -7.33
C VAL A 778 -23.58 25.64 -7.71
N MET A 779 -22.63 25.55 -6.79
CA MET A 779 -21.44 24.72 -6.95
C MET A 779 -21.55 23.52 -6.01
N VAL A 780 -21.34 22.31 -6.54
CA VAL A 780 -21.20 21.09 -5.73
C VAL A 780 -19.77 20.58 -5.91
N ARG A 781 -19.04 20.38 -4.80
CA ARG A 781 -17.76 19.68 -4.82
C ARG A 781 -17.97 18.20 -4.56
N ASN A 782 -17.74 17.38 -5.58
CA ASN A 782 -17.72 15.93 -5.47
C ASN A 782 -16.31 15.46 -5.10
N ASN A 783 -16.15 14.82 -3.94
CA ASN A 783 -14.87 14.23 -3.52
C ASN A 783 -14.74 12.72 -3.82
N GLY A 784 -15.51 12.21 -4.78
CA GLY A 784 -15.42 10.85 -5.33
C GLY A 784 -16.73 10.07 -5.26
N HIS A 785 -16.80 8.96 -5.98
CA HIS A 785 -17.92 8.01 -5.90
C HIS A 785 -17.59 6.83 -4.99
N ASN A 786 -18.63 6.20 -4.44
CA ASN A 786 -18.47 5.05 -3.55
C ASN A 786 -17.89 3.84 -4.29
N TRP A 787 -17.47 2.85 -3.50
CA TRP A 787 -17.13 1.52 -3.98
C TRP A 787 -18.36 0.74 -4.43
N ASP A 788 -18.11 -0.43 -5.02
CA ASP A 788 -19.13 -1.40 -5.40
C ASP A 788 -18.88 -2.77 -4.75
N LEU A 789 -18.32 -2.77 -3.53
CA LEU A 789 -17.83 -3.98 -2.85
C LEU A 789 -18.89 -5.08 -2.72
N ASP A 790 -20.15 -4.69 -2.52
CA ASP A 790 -21.29 -5.60 -2.34
C ASP A 790 -22.01 -5.94 -3.68
N SER A 791 -21.50 -5.47 -4.83
CA SER A 791 -22.12 -5.62 -6.17
C SER A 791 -23.55 -5.06 -6.19
N ASP A 792 -23.76 -3.90 -5.58
CA ASP A 792 -25.07 -3.27 -5.35
C ASP A 792 -25.28 -1.96 -6.13
N ASP A 793 -24.38 -1.66 -7.08
CA ASP A 793 -24.33 -0.43 -7.86
C ASP A 793 -24.15 0.83 -6.99
N PHE A 794 -23.61 0.72 -5.77
CA PHE A 794 -23.42 1.89 -4.90
C PHE A 794 -22.39 2.89 -5.46
N HIS A 795 -21.47 2.43 -6.32
CA HIS A 795 -20.61 3.30 -7.12
C HIS A 795 -21.38 4.25 -8.05
N LYS A 796 -22.64 3.95 -8.35
CA LYS A 796 -23.53 4.80 -9.16
C LYS A 796 -24.38 5.77 -8.33
N GLU A 797 -24.16 5.88 -7.02
CA GLU A 797 -24.87 6.90 -6.24
C GLU A 797 -24.63 8.28 -6.86
N ALA A 798 -25.71 9.06 -7.04
CA ALA A 798 -25.66 10.30 -7.80
C ALA A 798 -24.67 11.31 -7.20
N ARG A 799 -23.96 12.04 -8.06
CA ARG A 799 -23.15 13.20 -7.70
C ARG A 799 -23.68 14.47 -8.35
N GLY A 800 -23.33 15.62 -7.76
CA GLY A 800 -23.86 16.92 -8.14
C GLY A 800 -25.22 17.21 -7.51
N LEU A 801 -26.05 18.03 -8.16
CA LEU A 801 -27.44 18.23 -7.75
C LEU A 801 -28.30 17.03 -8.14
N ILE A 802 -29.16 16.60 -7.22
CA ILE A 802 -30.17 15.56 -7.45
C ILE A 802 -31.54 16.23 -7.65
N SER A 803 -31.83 17.27 -6.87
CA SER A 803 -32.99 18.14 -7.07
C SER A 803 -32.78 19.52 -6.47
N ALA A 804 -33.46 20.52 -7.03
CA ALA A 804 -33.52 21.88 -6.51
C ALA A 804 -34.96 22.40 -6.52
N SER A 805 -35.37 23.08 -5.46
CA SER A 805 -36.75 23.55 -5.25
C SER A 805 -36.74 24.96 -4.67
N LEU A 806 -37.52 25.87 -5.25
CA LEU A 806 -37.83 27.18 -4.70
C LEU A 806 -39.14 27.11 -3.92
N GLU A 807 -39.13 27.54 -2.66
CA GLU A 807 -40.19 27.24 -1.68
C GLU A 807 -40.64 28.45 -0.86
N GLY A 808 -41.95 28.55 -0.60
CA GLY A 808 -42.55 29.68 0.12
C GLY A 808 -42.41 29.62 1.65
N GLY A 809 -41.80 28.56 2.17
CA GLY A 809 -41.64 28.27 3.60
C GLY A 809 -41.53 26.76 3.88
N PRO A 810 -41.31 26.34 5.14
CA PRO A 810 -41.19 24.91 5.50
C PRO A 810 -42.42 24.06 5.16
N SER A 811 -43.58 24.68 4.98
CA SER A 811 -44.85 24.05 4.59
C SER A 811 -45.33 24.48 3.19
N GLY A 812 -44.48 25.16 2.41
CA GLY A 812 -44.80 25.62 1.06
C GLY A 812 -44.81 24.48 0.03
N ARG A 813 -45.36 24.73 -1.16
CA ARG A 813 -45.33 23.78 -2.28
C ARG A 813 -43.90 23.70 -2.85
N SER A 814 -43.26 22.54 -2.75
CA SER A 814 -41.99 22.28 -3.44
C SER A 814 -42.17 22.29 -4.95
N PHE A 815 -41.14 22.74 -5.67
CA PHE A 815 -41.07 22.78 -7.14
C PHE A 815 -42.14 23.66 -7.82
N ALA A 816 -42.78 24.57 -7.08
CA ALA A 816 -43.85 25.42 -7.60
C ALA A 816 -43.36 26.50 -8.58
N VAL A 817 -42.09 26.91 -8.46
CA VAL A 817 -41.45 27.85 -9.38
C VAL A 817 -40.53 27.07 -10.32
N PRO A 818 -40.81 27.07 -11.64
CA PRO A 818 -39.93 26.45 -12.64
C PRO A 818 -38.56 27.12 -12.67
N ILE A 819 -37.51 26.32 -12.90
CA ILE A 819 -36.13 26.81 -13.04
C ILE A 819 -35.52 26.19 -14.29
N GLU A 820 -34.99 27.03 -15.18
CA GLU A 820 -34.26 26.59 -16.36
C GLU A 820 -32.78 26.44 -16.03
N TRP A 821 -32.29 25.20 -16.04
CA TRP A 821 -30.94 24.89 -15.57
C TRP A 821 -29.95 24.63 -16.71
N LYS A 822 -28.70 25.05 -16.47
CA LYS A 822 -27.50 24.63 -17.19
C LYS A 822 -26.48 24.05 -16.24
N ILE A 823 -25.57 23.22 -16.76
CA ILE A 823 -24.53 22.52 -16.01
C ILE A 823 -23.17 22.60 -16.71
N GLN A 824 -22.11 22.73 -15.92
CA GLN A 824 -20.72 22.68 -16.37
C GLN A 824 -19.84 22.01 -15.31
N GLY A 825 -19.26 20.86 -15.65
CA GLY A 825 -18.17 20.24 -14.91
C GLY A 825 -16.82 20.52 -15.57
N LYS A 826 -15.92 19.55 -15.53
CA LYS A 826 -14.59 19.65 -16.17
C LYS A 826 -14.68 19.98 -17.66
N GLN A 827 -13.68 20.70 -18.15
CA GLN A 827 -13.57 21.04 -19.58
C GLN A 827 -13.47 19.75 -20.41
N GLY A 828 -14.27 19.65 -21.48
CA GLY A 828 -14.31 18.49 -22.37
C GLY A 828 -15.08 17.27 -21.85
N GLY A 829 -15.49 17.24 -20.58
CA GLY A 829 -16.12 16.05 -19.99
C GLY A 829 -15.21 14.82 -20.07
N GLU A 830 -15.66 13.82 -20.83
CA GLU A 830 -14.91 12.58 -21.12
C GLU A 830 -13.80 12.77 -22.18
N ASP A 831 -13.88 13.81 -23.01
CA ASP A 831 -12.87 14.15 -24.02
C ASP A 831 -11.81 15.08 -23.41
N LEU A 832 -10.73 14.48 -22.89
CA LEU A 832 -9.74 15.19 -22.07
C LEU A 832 -8.85 16.17 -22.86
N PRO A 833 -8.81 17.47 -22.50
CA PRO A 833 -7.84 18.43 -23.04
C PRO A 833 -6.38 18.09 -22.65
N ASP A 834 -6.20 17.49 -21.47
CA ASP A 834 -4.91 17.06 -20.91
C ASP A 834 -4.92 15.53 -20.68
N PRO A 835 -4.62 14.72 -21.70
CA PRO A 835 -4.56 13.27 -21.55
C PRO A 835 -3.34 12.80 -20.73
N VAL A 836 -2.29 13.62 -20.61
CA VAL A 836 -1.08 13.25 -19.86
C VAL A 836 -1.41 13.09 -18.38
N ARG A 837 -2.02 14.12 -17.79
CA ARG A 837 -2.47 14.06 -16.39
C ARG A 837 -3.74 13.21 -16.27
N GLY A 838 -4.54 13.15 -17.33
CA GLY A 838 -5.64 12.19 -17.48
C GLY A 838 -6.86 12.53 -16.62
N PRO A 839 -7.79 11.57 -16.43
CA PRO A 839 -9.16 11.88 -16.02
C PRO A 839 -9.26 12.49 -14.62
N ALA A 840 -8.43 12.03 -13.67
CA ALA A 840 -8.50 12.42 -12.27
C ALA A 840 -7.86 13.79 -11.94
N ASN A 841 -7.16 14.45 -12.85
CA ASN A 841 -6.40 15.67 -12.49
C ASN A 841 -7.30 16.89 -12.26
N ASN A 842 -8.20 17.19 -13.20
CA ASN A 842 -9.05 18.39 -13.17
C ASN A 842 -10.50 18.04 -12.85
N GLY A 843 -11.10 18.84 -11.97
CA GLY A 843 -12.53 19.02 -11.82
C GLY A 843 -13.06 20.16 -12.70
N GLY A 844 -14.18 20.75 -12.28
CA GLY A 844 -14.92 21.77 -13.03
C GLY A 844 -14.85 23.18 -12.47
N LEU A 845 -13.85 23.56 -11.67
CA LEU A 845 -13.68 24.97 -11.29
C LEU A 845 -13.28 25.82 -12.50
N HIS A 846 -13.67 27.11 -12.53
CA HIS A 846 -13.30 28.02 -13.62
C HIS A 846 -11.80 28.02 -13.90
N GLY A 847 -10.98 28.17 -12.86
CA GLY A 847 -9.52 28.17 -13.01
C GLY A 847 -8.95 26.85 -13.54
N GLU A 848 -9.57 25.70 -13.24
CA GLU A 848 -9.17 24.42 -13.83
C GLU A 848 -9.48 24.38 -15.33
N ARG A 849 -10.67 24.88 -15.74
CA ARG A 849 -11.08 24.94 -17.16
C ARG A 849 -10.30 25.96 -17.98
N MET A 850 -9.75 26.98 -17.33
CA MET A 850 -8.94 28.03 -17.98
C MET A 850 -7.42 27.79 -17.86
N GLY A 851 -7.00 26.67 -17.25
CA GLY A 851 -5.59 26.32 -17.10
C GLY A 851 -4.81 27.16 -16.08
N TRP A 852 -5.48 27.77 -15.09
CA TRP A 852 -4.85 28.57 -14.02
C TRP A 852 -3.97 27.76 -13.07
N HIS A 853 -3.98 26.43 -13.17
CA HIS A 853 -3.04 25.57 -12.43
C HIS A 853 -1.73 25.33 -13.19
N LEU A 854 -1.70 25.64 -14.48
CA LEU A 854 -0.57 25.33 -15.34
C LEU A 854 0.60 26.28 -15.05
N PRO A 855 1.85 25.78 -15.11
CA PRO A 855 3.03 26.60 -14.80
C PRO A 855 3.15 27.85 -15.65
N GLY A 856 2.82 27.75 -16.94
CA GLY A 856 2.96 28.80 -17.95
C GLY A 856 1.78 29.77 -18.09
N PHE A 857 0.74 29.68 -17.25
CA PHE A 857 -0.35 30.66 -17.26
C PHE A 857 0.12 32.06 -16.81
N ASP A 858 -0.34 33.11 -17.49
CA ASP A 858 0.03 34.50 -17.19
C ASP A 858 -0.85 35.10 -16.08
N ASP A 859 -0.31 35.14 -14.86
CA ASP A 859 -0.97 35.69 -13.67
C ASP A 859 -0.56 37.14 -13.34
N LYS A 860 0.13 37.85 -14.25
CA LYS A 860 0.60 39.22 -13.97
C LYS A 860 -0.51 40.19 -13.59
N GLY A 861 -1.72 39.97 -14.11
CA GLY A 861 -2.92 40.75 -13.81
C GLY A 861 -3.57 40.42 -12.45
N TRP A 862 -3.13 39.38 -11.76
CA TRP A 862 -3.66 38.99 -10.45
C TRP A 862 -3.13 39.90 -9.35
N GLY A 863 -3.95 40.13 -8.32
CA GLY A 863 -3.60 40.98 -7.18
C GLY A 863 -2.51 40.34 -6.32
N LYS A 864 -1.57 41.13 -5.79
CA LYS A 864 -0.59 40.62 -4.83
C LYS A 864 -1.24 40.34 -3.48
N VAL A 865 -0.81 39.28 -2.80
CA VAL A 865 -1.31 38.91 -1.46
C VAL A 865 -0.16 38.31 -0.64
N SER A 866 -0.31 38.33 0.68
CA SER A 866 0.60 37.65 1.61
C SER A 866 -0.13 36.52 2.33
N LEU A 867 0.60 35.48 2.74
CA LEU A 867 0.08 34.39 3.58
C LEU A 867 0.65 34.49 5.02
N PRO A 868 -0.14 34.19 6.07
CA PRO A 868 -1.55 33.82 6.06
C PRO A 868 -2.46 34.91 5.48
N ALA A 869 -3.48 34.50 4.72
CA ALA A 869 -4.37 35.43 4.06
C ALA A 869 -5.27 36.15 5.09
N THR A 870 -5.43 37.46 4.92
CA THR A 870 -6.32 38.28 5.77
C THR A 870 -7.65 38.60 5.08
N GLN A 871 -7.69 38.43 3.75
CA GLN A 871 -8.89 38.62 2.94
C GLN A 871 -9.49 37.27 2.58
N VAL A 872 -10.82 37.21 2.65
CA VAL A 872 -11.62 36.02 2.35
C VAL A 872 -12.85 36.46 1.57
N GLN A 873 -13.32 35.59 0.70
CA GLN A 873 -14.54 35.79 -0.05
C GLN A 873 -15.25 34.43 -0.18
N ALA A 874 -16.59 34.47 -0.22
CA ALA A 874 -17.37 33.29 -0.47
C ALA A 874 -17.08 32.75 -1.88
N GLY A 875 -17.03 31.42 -1.99
CA GLY A 875 -16.65 30.74 -3.23
C GLY A 875 -15.17 30.41 -3.28
N THR A 876 -14.66 30.25 -4.51
CA THR A 876 -13.27 29.85 -4.74
C THR A 876 -12.42 31.05 -5.12
N SER A 877 -11.24 31.13 -4.52
CA SER A 877 -10.17 32.08 -4.84
C SER A 877 -8.92 31.29 -5.24
N TRP A 878 -8.18 31.76 -6.24
CA TRP A 878 -6.96 31.10 -6.68
C TRP A 878 -5.75 31.86 -6.21
N TYR A 879 -4.79 31.14 -5.65
CA TYR A 879 -3.51 31.66 -5.22
C TYR A 879 -2.41 31.04 -6.05
N ARG A 880 -1.46 31.83 -6.55
CA ARG A 880 -0.33 31.37 -7.35
C ARG A 880 0.98 31.92 -6.82
N THR A 881 2.02 31.09 -6.84
CA THR A 881 3.40 31.51 -6.53
C THR A 881 4.41 30.63 -7.26
N ASP A 882 5.60 31.17 -7.50
CA ASP A 882 6.73 30.47 -8.10
C ASP A 882 7.86 30.36 -7.08
N PHE A 883 8.63 29.28 -7.19
CA PHE A 883 9.85 29.10 -6.41
C PHE A 883 10.86 28.25 -7.20
N ALA A 884 12.12 28.29 -6.79
CA ALA A 884 13.16 27.45 -7.38
C ALA A 884 13.76 26.54 -6.31
N LEU A 885 14.02 25.29 -6.68
CA LEU A 885 14.76 24.34 -5.86
C LEU A 885 16.16 24.12 -6.42
N ASN A 886 17.07 23.77 -5.52
CA ASN A 886 18.44 23.38 -5.83
C ASN A 886 18.87 22.20 -4.96
N VAL A 887 18.15 21.08 -5.08
CA VAL A 887 18.54 19.83 -4.42
C VAL A 887 19.87 19.36 -5.01
N PRO A 888 20.88 19.02 -4.20
CA PRO A 888 22.18 18.56 -4.67
C PRO A 888 22.09 17.41 -5.68
N LYS A 889 22.98 17.38 -6.69
CA LYS A 889 23.05 16.27 -7.63
C LYS A 889 23.47 14.98 -6.91
N GLY A 890 22.84 13.86 -7.25
CA GLY A 890 23.09 12.57 -6.61
C GLY A 890 22.52 12.47 -5.19
N GLN A 891 21.49 13.26 -4.89
CA GLN A 891 20.72 13.22 -3.66
C GLN A 891 19.24 13.11 -4.02
N ASP A 892 18.57 12.17 -3.39
CA ASP A 892 17.12 12.01 -3.45
C ASP A 892 16.51 12.76 -2.26
N ALA A 893 15.44 13.49 -2.52
CA ALA A 893 14.68 14.19 -1.51
C ALA A 893 13.18 14.04 -1.80
N THR A 894 12.37 13.99 -0.75
CA THR A 894 10.94 14.20 -0.91
C THR A 894 10.58 15.51 -0.25
N ILE A 895 10.15 16.47 -1.07
CA ILE A 895 9.69 17.79 -0.62
C ILE A 895 8.17 17.76 -0.52
N GLY A 896 7.64 18.30 0.57
CA GLY A 896 6.20 18.41 0.80
C GLY A 896 5.73 19.83 0.94
N LEU A 897 4.42 20.03 0.75
CA LEU A 897 3.71 21.26 1.06
C LEU A 897 2.97 21.09 2.40
N SER A 898 3.16 22.04 3.32
CA SER A 898 2.56 21.98 4.66
C SER A 898 1.73 23.23 4.96
N PHE A 899 0.55 23.02 5.54
CA PHE A 899 -0.43 24.05 5.87
C PHE A 899 -0.55 24.26 7.37
N GLY A 900 -0.47 25.52 7.81
CA GLY A 900 -0.65 25.91 9.21
C GLY A 900 0.24 25.14 10.19
N ASP A 901 -0.30 24.85 11.37
CA ASP A 901 0.31 23.97 12.37
C ASP A 901 0.09 22.49 12.03
N ALA A 902 1.11 21.84 11.46
CA ALA A 902 1.06 20.44 11.06
C ALA A 902 1.10 19.44 12.23
N SER A 903 1.28 19.91 13.47
CA SER A 903 1.22 19.05 14.67
C SER A 903 -0.21 18.74 15.11
N LYS A 904 -1.20 19.41 14.51
CA LYS A 904 -2.63 19.23 14.81
C LYS A 904 -3.34 18.64 13.61
N PRO A 905 -4.32 17.72 13.81
CA PRO A 905 -5.04 17.15 12.69
C PRO A 905 -6.00 18.15 12.01
N ARG A 906 -6.43 19.22 12.71
CA ARG A 906 -7.49 20.13 12.24
C ARG A 906 -7.24 21.58 12.66
N SER A 907 -7.82 22.49 11.90
CA SER A 907 -7.85 23.94 12.15
C SER A 907 -9.18 24.35 12.79
N PRO A 908 -9.18 25.45 13.57
CA PRO A 908 -10.43 26.11 13.94
C PRO A 908 -11.07 26.91 12.79
N VAL A 909 -10.30 27.22 11.74
CA VAL A 909 -10.79 27.95 10.55
C VAL A 909 -11.35 26.99 9.49
N ARG A 910 -12.33 27.45 8.72
CA ARG A 910 -13.13 26.65 7.78
C ARG A 910 -12.86 27.04 6.33
N TYR A 911 -11.88 26.39 5.72
CA TYR A 911 -11.63 26.51 4.28
C TYR A 911 -11.08 25.21 3.71
N ARG A 912 -11.09 25.13 2.39
CA ARG A 912 -10.69 23.95 1.61
C ARG A 912 -9.75 24.34 0.50
N VAL A 913 -8.82 23.47 0.13
CA VAL A 913 -7.81 23.73 -0.89
C VAL A 913 -7.70 22.54 -1.84
N LEU A 914 -7.74 22.80 -3.14
CA LEU A 914 -7.14 21.91 -4.15
C LEU A 914 -5.71 22.38 -4.41
N ILE A 915 -4.76 21.46 -4.36
CA ILE A 915 -3.33 21.75 -4.39
C ILE A 915 -2.78 21.37 -5.75
N PHE A 916 -2.33 22.34 -6.54
CA PHE A 916 -1.66 22.07 -7.80
C PHE A 916 -0.17 22.40 -7.72
N VAL A 917 0.68 21.45 -8.10
CA VAL A 917 2.13 21.65 -8.26
C VAL A 917 2.51 21.34 -9.69
N ASN A 918 3.04 22.33 -10.41
CA ASN A 918 3.37 22.23 -11.83
C ASN A 918 2.19 21.70 -12.70
N GLY A 919 0.96 22.11 -12.38
CA GLY A 919 -0.29 21.68 -13.04
C GLY A 919 -0.86 20.33 -12.59
N TRP A 920 -0.15 19.60 -11.73
CA TRP A 920 -0.62 18.32 -11.17
C TRP A 920 -1.42 18.57 -9.91
N ASN A 921 -2.66 18.05 -9.85
CA ASN A 921 -3.46 18.07 -8.63
C ASN A 921 -2.88 17.07 -7.62
N MET A 922 -2.14 17.58 -6.65
CA MET A 922 -1.44 16.81 -5.63
C MET A 922 -2.24 16.66 -4.34
N GLY A 923 -3.53 17.00 -4.37
CA GLY A 923 -4.46 16.61 -3.32
C GLY A 923 -5.39 17.69 -2.84
N GLN A 924 -6.17 17.29 -1.84
CA GLN A 924 -7.17 18.09 -1.18
C GLN A 924 -6.79 18.31 0.28
N PHE A 925 -6.92 19.54 0.74
CA PHE A 925 -6.80 19.92 2.15
C PHE A 925 -8.11 20.53 2.63
N ILE A 926 -8.65 20.04 3.74
CA ILE A 926 -9.86 20.58 4.36
C ILE A 926 -9.51 20.95 5.79
N ALA A 927 -9.36 22.25 6.05
CA ALA A 927 -8.72 22.76 7.25
C ALA A 927 -9.43 22.28 8.53
N HIS A 928 -10.76 22.35 8.59
CA HIS A 928 -11.57 21.97 9.74
C HIS A 928 -11.90 20.48 9.84
N VAL A 929 -11.67 19.69 8.78
CA VAL A 929 -11.97 18.25 8.75
C VAL A 929 -10.71 17.42 9.02
N GLY A 930 -9.60 17.69 8.32
CA GLY A 930 -8.35 16.93 8.49
C GLY A 930 -8.44 15.43 8.12
N PRO A 931 -7.47 14.60 8.51
CA PRO A 931 -6.31 14.94 9.35
C PRO A 931 -5.09 15.50 8.58
N GLN A 932 -5.05 15.32 7.26
CA GLN A 932 -3.84 15.59 6.49
C GLN A 932 -3.53 17.08 6.40
N ARG A 933 -2.31 17.47 6.79
CA ARG A 933 -1.77 18.84 6.70
C ARG A 933 -0.48 18.96 5.89
N THR A 934 0.08 17.83 5.50
CA THR A 934 1.35 17.74 4.81
C THR A 934 1.18 16.83 3.60
N PHE A 935 1.62 17.31 2.45
CA PHE A 935 1.38 16.69 1.14
C PHE A 935 2.73 16.43 0.47
N PRO A 936 3.23 15.19 0.46
CA PRO A 936 4.47 14.83 -0.22
C PRO A 936 4.34 14.99 -1.73
N ILE A 937 5.33 15.61 -2.38
CA ILE A 937 5.34 15.80 -3.83
C ILE A 937 6.55 15.02 -4.40
N PRO A 938 6.33 13.99 -5.23
CA PRO A 938 7.42 13.18 -5.77
C PRO A 938 8.27 13.95 -6.79
N GLU A 939 9.59 13.67 -6.82
CA GLU A 939 10.46 14.15 -7.91
C GLU A 939 9.90 13.69 -9.26
N GLY A 940 10.07 14.53 -10.27
CA GLY A 940 9.47 14.33 -11.59
C GLY A 940 8.14 15.08 -11.74
N ILE A 941 7.40 15.24 -10.64
CA ILE A 941 6.31 16.24 -10.54
C ILE A 941 6.89 17.56 -10.06
N ILE A 942 7.66 17.53 -8.96
CA ILE A 942 8.45 18.67 -8.51
C ILE A 942 9.83 18.63 -9.19
N ASN A 943 10.28 19.78 -9.67
CA ASN A 943 11.59 19.98 -10.26
C ASN A 943 12.60 20.33 -9.16
N HIS A 944 13.41 19.35 -8.77
CA HIS A 944 14.45 19.52 -7.75
C HIS A 944 15.56 20.51 -8.10
N ARG A 945 15.75 20.83 -9.38
CA ARG A 945 16.88 21.63 -9.88
C ARG A 945 16.39 22.67 -10.88
N GLY A 946 15.36 23.41 -10.50
CA GLY A 946 14.77 24.42 -11.35
C GLY A 946 13.53 25.08 -10.76
N LYS A 947 12.81 25.79 -11.62
CA LYS A 947 11.58 26.49 -11.27
C LYS A 947 10.43 25.51 -11.08
N ASN A 948 9.57 25.84 -10.13
CA ASN A 948 8.32 25.18 -9.81
C ASN A 948 7.23 26.21 -9.60
N HIS A 949 6.00 25.78 -9.86
CA HIS A 949 4.80 26.57 -9.71
C HIS A 949 3.84 25.89 -8.73
N ILE A 950 3.27 26.67 -7.81
CA ILE A 950 2.14 26.24 -6.98
C ILE A 950 0.92 27.09 -7.32
N ALA A 951 -0.19 26.41 -7.58
CA ALA A 951 -1.51 27.03 -7.63
C ALA A 951 -2.42 26.37 -6.59
N LEU A 952 -3.13 27.17 -5.79
CA LEU A 952 -4.04 26.71 -4.75
C LEU A 952 -5.44 27.24 -5.06
N ALA A 953 -6.42 26.36 -5.25
CA ALA A 953 -7.82 26.74 -5.36
C ALA A 953 -8.45 26.66 -3.96
N VAL A 954 -8.65 27.82 -3.33
CA VAL A 954 -9.13 27.94 -1.95
C VAL A 954 -10.62 28.27 -1.93
N THR A 955 -11.43 27.39 -1.35
CA THR A 955 -12.88 27.56 -1.20
C THR A 955 -13.21 27.88 0.25
N SER A 956 -14.02 28.92 0.45
CA SER A 956 -14.48 29.40 1.77
C SER A 956 -15.92 29.91 1.67
N ASP A 957 -16.61 30.01 2.80
CA ASP A 957 -17.94 30.63 2.93
C ASP A 957 -17.87 32.16 3.04
N GLY A 958 -16.66 32.74 3.12
CA GLY A 958 -16.45 34.17 3.22
C GLY A 958 -16.49 34.74 4.63
N GLN A 959 -16.62 33.92 5.69
CA GLN A 959 -16.65 34.41 7.06
C GLN A 959 -15.28 34.96 7.50
N PRO A 960 -15.25 36.03 8.32
CA PRO A 960 -13.99 36.60 8.81
C PRO A 960 -13.12 35.56 9.52
N GLY A 961 -11.89 35.36 9.04
CA GLY A 961 -10.94 34.39 9.60
C GLY A 961 -10.88 33.05 8.88
N ASP A 962 -11.89 32.71 8.07
CA ASP A 962 -11.94 31.47 7.28
C ASP A 962 -11.12 31.55 5.98
N ALA A 963 -9.88 32.02 6.14
CA ALA A 963 -8.91 32.30 5.09
C ALA A 963 -7.73 31.32 5.10
N LEU A 964 -6.99 31.27 3.98
CA LEU A 964 -5.83 30.39 3.80
C LEU A 964 -4.75 30.64 4.88
N GLU A 965 -4.39 29.60 5.63
CA GLU A 965 -3.31 29.64 6.63
C GLU A 965 -1.92 29.77 5.98
N SER A 966 -0.87 29.80 6.80
CA SER A 966 0.50 29.76 6.30
C SER A 966 0.76 28.49 5.49
N VAL A 967 1.48 28.65 4.39
CA VAL A 967 1.90 27.55 3.50
C VAL A 967 3.41 27.56 3.40
N ARG A 968 4.05 26.40 3.60
CA ARG A 968 5.52 26.27 3.52
C ARG A 968 5.94 24.96 2.86
N LEU A 969 7.12 24.98 2.26
CA LEU A 969 7.81 23.77 1.85
C LEU A 969 8.50 23.13 3.06
N ILE A 970 8.51 21.80 3.10
CA ILE A 970 9.26 21.03 4.09
C ILE A 970 10.00 19.85 3.43
N THR A 971 11.16 19.48 3.97
CA THR A 971 11.87 18.26 3.56
C THR A 971 11.35 17.11 4.41
N LEU A 972 10.75 16.12 3.77
CA LEU A 972 10.16 14.95 4.44
C LEU A 972 11.12 13.77 4.52
N HIS A 973 11.96 13.62 3.50
CA HIS A 973 12.96 12.58 3.39
C HIS A 973 14.12 13.10 2.57
N THR A 974 15.35 12.71 2.91
CA THR A 974 16.55 13.06 2.14
C THR A 974 17.63 11.99 2.33
N VAL A 975 18.24 11.55 1.24
CA VAL A 975 19.35 10.60 1.23
C VAL A 975 20.32 10.91 0.09
N LYS A 976 21.62 10.70 0.31
CA LYS A 976 22.59 10.74 -0.78
C LYS A 976 22.56 9.41 -1.53
N GLY A 977 22.40 9.47 -2.84
CA GLY A 977 22.08 8.31 -3.68
C GLY A 977 20.80 8.56 -4.46
N GLY A 978 19.92 7.57 -4.44
CA GLY A 978 18.68 7.57 -5.22
C GLY A 978 18.88 7.28 -6.69
N LEU A 979 17.77 7.39 -7.44
CA LEU A 979 17.75 7.21 -8.88
C LEU A 979 17.71 8.58 -9.57
N PRO A 980 18.32 8.73 -10.76
CA PRO A 980 18.04 9.86 -11.62
C PRO A 980 16.54 9.85 -12.00
N VAL A 981 15.85 10.96 -11.74
CA VAL A 981 14.44 11.13 -12.08
C VAL A 981 14.29 12.27 -13.07
N GLN A 982 13.55 12.01 -14.15
CA GLN A 982 13.17 12.99 -15.14
C GLN A 982 11.86 13.68 -14.76
N MET A 983 11.73 14.94 -15.18
CA MET A 983 10.43 15.61 -15.14
C MET A 983 9.43 14.86 -16.03
N VAL A 984 8.25 14.59 -15.49
CA VAL A 984 7.15 14.04 -16.28
C VAL A 984 6.69 15.14 -17.23
N ALA A 985 6.92 14.94 -18.53
CA ALA A 985 6.53 15.88 -19.56
C ALA A 985 5.01 16.01 -19.59
N ALA A 986 4.49 17.23 -19.42
CA ALA A 986 3.06 17.54 -19.41
C ALA A 986 2.82 18.94 -19.99
N PRO A 987 1.59 19.27 -20.44
CA PRO A 987 1.24 20.61 -20.91
C PRO A 987 1.66 21.70 -19.91
N ASN A 988 2.25 22.77 -20.43
CA ASN A 988 2.85 23.83 -19.62
C ASN A 988 2.00 25.11 -19.60
N ALA A 989 1.37 25.48 -20.72
CA ALA A 989 0.52 26.65 -20.85
C ALA A 989 -0.90 26.26 -21.30
N PRO A 990 -1.92 27.12 -21.07
CA PRO A 990 -3.28 26.85 -21.56
C PRO A 990 -3.36 26.59 -23.06
N SER A 991 -2.49 27.22 -23.87
CA SER A 991 -2.39 27.00 -25.31
C SER A 991 -1.91 25.60 -25.70
N ASP A 992 -1.30 24.86 -24.78
CA ASP A 992 -0.81 23.50 -25.01
C ASP A 992 -1.92 22.44 -24.81
N LEU A 993 -3.06 22.84 -24.21
CA LEU A 993 -4.22 21.97 -24.03
C LEU A 993 -4.88 21.72 -25.38
N LYS A 994 -5.32 20.48 -25.62
CA LYS A 994 -6.01 20.14 -26.86
C LYS A 994 -7.37 20.84 -26.92
N GLU A 995 -7.70 21.43 -28.06
CA GLU A 995 -9.06 21.88 -28.33
C GLU A 995 -10.01 20.68 -28.28
N THR A 996 -11.07 20.80 -27.48
CA THR A 996 -12.13 19.82 -27.42
C THR A 996 -13.17 20.19 -28.47
N LYS A 997 -13.51 19.23 -29.34
CA LYS A 997 -14.44 19.44 -30.46
C LYS A 997 -15.89 19.40 -30.02
#